data_AF-W2VD40-F1
#
_entry.id   AF-W2VD40-F1
#
_cell.length_a   1.000
_cell.length_b   1.000
_cell.length_c   1.000
_cell.angle_alpha   90.00
_cell.angle_beta   90.00
_cell.angle_gamma   90.00
#
_symmetry.space_group_name_H-M   'P 1'
#
loop_
_entity.id
_entity.type
_entity.pdbx_description
1 polymer ?
#
loop_
_entity_poly.entity_id
_entity_poly.type
_entity_poly.pdbx_seq_one_letter_code
_entity_poly.pdbx_strand_id
1 'polypeptide(L)'
;MYNSDDKMIRKIKESCLEVKTEELEIMSFSASHVGKSDKEILRTLVDLDLLMKRFFFSIMRKSKDEGREFFRNCHQRMKKKYEFLLPACSNDYERNKLNILYKNSLFYHEEFYTQSKYASKNPLITVLMPTFNSENYIAETLWSVFEQTCSDFEVLIMDEAGSSPETAEVISLFDDDRIRLVRNETRLGLAESLNEGIRIARGKYIARIDADDLAREDRFELQADFLEKHSDYGLCGSRQHHFGVDNDFVHEVAVEHEDIKAALIYGCEVCHSTIMIRKDLFLNNNLFYDNTKKAEDYELWTRAIHKFKFHNLKEVLGEYRIGADNITKNKFNALSAESAEIASNNLSKYLHVDVPKMHVPFLTGWENRFEEVDSAERKPALKVEESVLREMAKNNLEYKEYKDSSLLMAINRRWRWVLGKYSYGHDLEKVLTIDELFKEYPIDDTKNTNTFSLKECIKKVLRVFYSPFKHGMKYRIRRQIWDLDGHLNDSKNDILNHMRDSEVRLKQYTYQVQESNNVALLDEMESSFKRLEEQIVYLKDIIGSQSTVIESMIDGRIYEAEKNLSQTLDSRIYKAEQIINQAFDSRIWKAEKNLSQTFDSRTYESEKNLSQTFDSRVWKAESNITDKVVDGFTMVHKHIDFCYSDIFVLLDKHIENTSGAIKLETEYPVAYESNDHIVPHGTIRDDTRYPRFIHACEMYFKDMDKLAFADLGCSSGGIVLDALLRGHEAVGLEGSDESFKQQRSHWRVIPKNLFTCDVTKPFTLKKDGIRKEFDVISAWEMMEHIRESDLDILLKNIRNHLKIGGIFVGSIANWDDIDEKTGVNWHVNLHPYEWWSEKFKVYGFEIITEKFSPYDMARGTYNPPHCYELPAESYDPKKDFYIVAKKVQS
;
A
#
# COMPACT_ATOMS: atom_id res chain seq x y z
N MET A 1 -9.02 -21.73 -40.18
CA MET A 1 -8.01 -22.83 -40.19
C MET A 1 -7.42 -22.89 -38.79
N TYR A 2 -7.80 -23.91 -38.01
CA TYR A 2 -7.16 -24.17 -36.73
C TYR A 2 -5.68 -24.48 -36.99
N ASN A 3 -4.78 -23.72 -36.39
CA ASN A 3 -3.37 -24.00 -36.55
C ASN A 3 -3.09 -25.32 -35.80
N SER A 4 -3.02 -26.42 -36.54
CA SER A 4 -2.67 -27.75 -36.03
C SER A 4 -1.28 -27.79 -35.38
N ASP A 5 -0.51 -26.71 -35.50
CA ASP A 5 0.82 -26.50 -34.94
C ASP A 5 0.85 -25.70 -33.63
N ASP A 6 -0.30 -25.41 -33.00
CA ASP A 6 -0.32 -24.79 -31.69
C ASP A 6 0.24 -25.75 -30.62
N LYS A 7 1.46 -25.44 -30.14
CA LYS A 7 2.22 -26.24 -29.16
C LYS A 7 1.39 -26.61 -27.92
N MET A 8 0.51 -25.72 -27.47
CA MET A 8 -0.36 -25.96 -26.31
C MET A 8 -1.41 -27.05 -26.61
N ILE A 9 -2.10 -26.93 -27.74
CA ILE A 9 -3.14 -27.90 -28.15
C ILE A 9 -2.51 -29.27 -28.40
N ARG A 10 -1.31 -29.31 -28.98
CA ARG A 10 -0.56 -30.55 -29.19
C ARG A 10 -0.25 -31.24 -27.86
N LYS A 11 0.27 -30.50 -26.87
CA LYS A 11 0.58 -31.05 -25.53
C LYS A 11 -0.68 -31.57 -24.81
N ILE A 12 -1.82 -30.87 -24.92
CA ILE A 12 -3.10 -31.32 -24.35
C ILE A 12 -3.52 -32.67 -24.98
N LYS A 13 -3.43 -32.79 -26.30
CA LYS A 13 -3.76 -34.03 -27.03
C LYS A 13 -2.78 -35.18 -26.72
N GLU A 14 -1.48 -34.89 -26.65
CA GLU A 14 -0.44 -35.84 -26.22
C GLU A 14 -0.69 -36.36 -24.80
N SER A 15 -1.31 -35.54 -23.95
CA SER A 15 -1.73 -35.90 -22.59
C SER A 15 -3.06 -36.68 -22.54
N CYS A 16 -3.60 -37.12 -23.68
CA CYS A 16 -4.87 -37.85 -23.81
C CYS A 16 -6.08 -37.11 -23.23
N LEU A 17 -6.12 -35.78 -23.33
CA LEU A 17 -7.27 -34.97 -22.92
C LEU A 17 -8.08 -34.56 -24.16
N GLU A 18 -9.40 -34.70 -24.07
CA GLU A 18 -10.31 -34.25 -25.12
C GLU A 18 -10.45 -32.72 -25.07
N VAL A 19 -10.46 -32.09 -26.25
CA VAL A 19 -10.69 -30.66 -26.40
C VAL A 19 -11.92 -30.47 -27.29
N LYS A 20 -12.96 -29.88 -26.73
CA LYS A 20 -14.20 -29.61 -27.47
C LYS A 20 -13.99 -28.46 -28.46
N THR A 21 -14.81 -28.39 -29.51
CA THR A 21 -14.75 -27.31 -30.51
C THR A 21 -14.89 -25.93 -29.86
N GLU A 22 -15.83 -25.77 -28.92
CA GLU A 22 -16.06 -24.52 -28.18
C GLU A 22 -14.83 -24.09 -27.35
N GLU A 23 -14.08 -25.06 -26.81
CA GLU A 23 -12.88 -24.81 -26.01
C GLU A 23 -11.70 -24.37 -26.88
N LEU A 24 -11.63 -24.89 -28.11
CA LEU A 24 -10.66 -24.41 -29.10
C LEU A 24 -10.92 -22.94 -29.47
N GLU A 25 -12.18 -22.51 -29.53
CA GLU A 25 -12.52 -21.10 -29.80
C GLU A 25 -12.06 -20.18 -28.67
N ILE A 26 -12.29 -20.56 -27.40
CA ILE A 26 -11.83 -19.81 -26.22
C ILE A 26 -10.30 -19.63 -26.24
N MET A 27 -9.57 -20.72 -26.52
CA MET A 27 -8.10 -20.71 -26.61
C MET A 27 -7.59 -19.94 -27.84
N SER A 28 -8.37 -19.85 -28.91
CA SER A 28 -7.94 -19.21 -30.16
C SER A 28 -7.86 -17.68 -30.07
N PHE A 29 -7.04 -17.11 -30.95
CA PHE A 29 -7.01 -15.67 -31.23
C PHE A 29 -7.86 -15.30 -32.46
N SER A 30 -8.55 -16.28 -33.06
CA SER A 30 -9.27 -16.12 -34.33
C SER A 30 -10.68 -15.57 -34.18
N ALA A 31 -11.25 -15.58 -32.97
CA ALA A 31 -12.56 -15.00 -32.72
C ALA A 31 -12.45 -13.46 -32.74
N SER A 32 -13.15 -12.81 -33.66
CA SER A 32 -13.29 -11.35 -33.62
C SER A 32 -14.08 -10.95 -32.39
N HIS A 33 -13.57 -9.98 -31.62
CA HIS A 33 -14.27 -9.38 -30.49
C HIS A 33 -14.94 -8.06 -30.87
N VAL A 34 -14.97 -7.76 -32.18
CA VAL A 34 -15.65 -6.62 -32.74
C VAL A 34 -17.16 -6.75 -32.50
N GLY A 35 -17.76 -5.75 -31.84
CA GLY A 35 -19.20 -5.72 -31.55
C GLY A 35 -19.64 -6.48 -30.30
N LYS A 36 -18.72 -7.17 -29.60
CA LYS A 36 -19.01 -7.75 -28.28
C LYS A 36 -19.07 -6.65 -27.22
N SER A 37 -19.90 -6.87 -26.20
CA SER A 37 -19.94 -6.02 -25.01
C SER A 37 -18.69 -6.21 -24.14
N ASP A 38 -18.34 -5.20 -23.33
CA ASP A 38 -17.19 -5.30 -22.42
C ASP A 38 -17.32 -6.48 -21.45
N LYS A 39 -18.55 -6.81 -21.02
CA LYS A 39 -18.79 -8.00 -20.18
C LYS A 39 -18.41 -9.30 -20.88
N GLU A 40 -18.74 -9.44 -22.16
CA GLU A 40 -18.35 -10.62 -22.94
C GLU A 40 -16.82 -10.68 -23.16
N ILE A 41 -16.17 -9.52 -23.30
CA ILE A 41 -14.71 -9.41 -23.39
C ILE A 41 -14.05 -9.87 -22.08
N LEU A 42 -14.47 -9.31 -20.93
CA LEU A 42 -13.98 -9.71 -19.60
C LEU A 42 -14.23 -11.20 -19.34
N ARG A 43 -15.43 -11.70 -19.70
CA ARG A 43 -15.81 -13.10 -19.53
C ARG A 43 -14.93 -14.05 -20.34
N THR A 44 -14.50 -13.63 -21.53
CA THR A 44 -13.60 -14.43 -22.37
C THR A 44 -12.27 -14.74 -21.66
N LEU A 45 -11.75 -13.79 -20.87
CA LEU A 45 -10.52 -14.00 -20.11
C LEU A 45 -10.74 -14.97 -18.93
N VAL A 46 -11.87 -14.83 -18.22
CA VAL A 46 -12.25 -15.74 -17.12
C VAL A 46 -12.47 -17.18 -17.62
N ASP A 47 -13.18 -17.34 -18.74
CA ASP A 47 -13.43 -18.66 -19.30
C ASP A 47 -12.14 -19.32 -19.80
N LEU A 48 -11.19 -18.54 -20.34
CA LEU A 48 -9.86 -19.03 -20.69
C LEU A 48 -9.08 -19.50 -19.45
N ASP A 49 -9.08 -18.71 -18.37
CA ASP A 49 -8.42 -19.05 -17.11
C ASP A 49 -8.93 -20.38 -16.53
N LEU A 50 -10.25 -20.53 -16.40
CA LEU A 50 -10.89 -21.76 -15.91
C LEU A 50 -10.58 -22.97 -16.81
N LEU A 51 -10.63 -22.79 -18.13
CA LEU A 51 -10.33 -23.85 -19.09
C LEU A 51 -8.87 -24.31 -18.99
N MET A 52 -7.94 -23.36 -18.87
CA MET A 52 -6.52 -23.67 -18.75
C MET A 52 -6.20 -24.38 -17.43
N LYS A 53 -6.82 -23.98 -16.31
CA LYS A 53 -6.68 -24.69 -15.02
C LYS A 53 -7.09 -26.15 -15.11
N ARG A 54 -8.24 -26.42 -15.75
CA ARG A 54 -8.75 -27.78 -15.94
C ARG A 54 -7.72 -28.66 -16.66
N PHE A 55 -7.11 -28.16 -17.74
CA PHE A 55 -6.07 -28.90 -18.46
C PHE A 55 -4.77 -28.99 -17.64
N PHE A 56 -4.33 -27.87 -17.05
CA PHE A 56 -3.10 -27.79 -16.28
C PHE A 56 -3.10 -28.78 -15.11
N PHE A 57 -4.11 -28.76 -14.25
CA PHE A 57 -4.18 -29.67 -13.10
C PHE A 57 -4.24 -31.14 -13.55
N SER A 58 -4.93 -31.43 -14.65
CA SER A 58 -4.98 -32.79 -15.21
C SER A 58 -3.62 -33.29 -15.69
N ILE A 59 -2.81 -32.42 -16.31
CA ILE A 59 -1.44 -32.75 -16.75
C ILE A 59 -0.50 -32.84 -15.54
N MET A 60 -0.58 -31.89 -14.61
CA MET A 60 0.24 -31.83 -13.40
C MET A 60 0.09 -33.10 -12.54
N ARG A 61 -1.12 -33.67 -12.47
CA ARG A 61 -1.38 -34.96 -11.80
C ARG A 61 -0.68 -36.15 -12.46
N LYS A 62 -0.50 -36.13 -13.79
CA LYS A 62 0.14 -37.23 -14.54
C LYS A 62 1.66 -37.15 -14.47
N SER A 63 2.21 -35.94 -14.60
CA SER A 63 3.65 -35.69 -14.54
C SER A 63 3.90 -34.26 -14.07
N LYS A 64 4.59 -34.10 -12.93
CA LYS A 64 4.92 -32.78 -12.38
C LYS A 64 5.84 -32.00 -13.32
N ASP A 65 6.79 -32.65 -13.97
CA ASP A 65 7.73 -32.01 -14.89
C ASP A 65 7.02 -31.50 -16.15
N GLU A 66 6.13 -32.31 -16.74
CA GLU A 66 5.33 -31.89 -17.89
C GLU A 66 4.31 -30.82 -17.50
N GLY A 67 3.73 -30.91 -16.29
CA GLY A 67 2.81 -29.91 -15.76
C GLY A 67 3.48 -28.55 -15.58
N ARG A 68 4.71 -28.51 -15.03
CA ARG A 68 5.50 -27.27 -14.91
C ARG A 68 5.84 -26.66 -16.27
N GLU A 69 6.22 -27.48 -17.26
CA GLU A 69 6.41 -27.01 -18.63
C GLU A 69 5.09 -26.47 -19.22
N PHE A 70 3.97 -27.16 -18.98
CA PHE A 70 2.67 -26.73 -19.47
C PHE A 70 2.20 -25.43 -18.82
N PHE A 71 2.51 -25.20 -17.54
CA PHE A 71 2.21 -23.97 -16.82
C PHE A 71 2.80 -22.74 -17.52
N ARG A 72 4.07 -22.78 -17.92
CA ARG A 72 4.71 -21.72 -18.73
C ARG A 72 3.97 -21.43 -20.03
N ASN A 73 3.45 -22.48 -20.70
CA ASN A 73 2.66 -22.30 -21.91
C ASN A 73 1.31 -21.62 -21.61
N CYS A 74 0.66 -21.98 -20.49
CA CYS A 74 -0.56 -21.31 -20.01
C CYS A 74 -0.29 -19.83 -19.68
N HIS A 75 0.80 -19.51 -18.98
CA HIS A 75 1.20 -18.13 -18.69
C HIS A 75 1.32 -17.30 -19.99
N GLN A 76 2.09 -17.81 -20.96
CA GLN A 76 2.27 -17.12 -22.24
C GLN A 76 0.94 -16.97 -23.02
N ARG A 77 0.06 -17.98 -22.96
CA ARG A 77 -1.28 -17.89 -23.56
C ARG A 77 -2.12 -16.82 -22.88
N MET A 78 -2.15 -16.81 -21.55
CA MET A 78 -2.94 -15.89 -20.75
C MET A 78 -2.51 -14.44 -21.01
N LYS A 79 -1.19 -14.18 -20.97
CA LYS A 79 -0.61 -12.87 -21.27
C LYS A 79 -0.97 -12.38 -22.67
N LYS A 80 -0.78 -13.21 -23.69
CA LYS A 80 -1.14 -12.86 -25.08
C LYS A 80 -2.64 -12.61 -25.25
N LYS A 81 -3.50 -13.39 -24.57
CA LYS A 81 -4.96 -13.17 -24.62
C LYS A 81 -5.33 -11.85 -23.96
N TYR A 82 -4.76 -11.54 -22.80
CA TYR A 82 -4.93 -10.26 -22.13
C TYR A 82 -4.51 -9.08 -23.03
N GLU A 83 -3.31 -9.11 -23.59
CA GLU A 83 -2.80 -8.07 -24.51
C GLU A 83 -3.69 -7.90 -25.75
N PHE A 84 -4.24 -9.00 -26.26
CA PHE A 84 -5.18 -9.00 -27.39
C PHE A 84 -6.55 -8.41 -27.04
N LEU A 85 -7.07 -8.65 -25.83
CA LEU A 85 -8.38 -8.15 -25.39
C LEU A 85 -8.32 -6.69 -24.90
N LEU A 86 -7.17 -6.24 -24.40
CA LEU A 86 -6.99 -4.88 -23.86
C LEU A 86 -7.45 -3.75 -24.79
N PRO A 87 -7.11 -3.71 -26.10
CA PRO A 87 -7.60 -2.68 -27.01
C PRO A 87 -9.09 -2.81 -27.36
N ALA A 88 -9.73 -3.96 -27.10
CA ALA A 88 -11.15 -4.19 -27.39
C ALA A 88 -12.08 -3.58 -26.32
N CYS A 89 -11.59 -3.30 -25.12
CA CYS A 89 -12.36 -2.64 -24.07
C CYS A 89 -12.71 -1.18 -24.44
N SER A 90 -13.96 -0.80 -24.18
CA SER A 90 -14.54 0.49 -24.61
C SER A 90 -13.96 1.72 -23.90
N ASN A 91 -13.48 1.56 -22.66
CA ASN A 91 -12.97 2.66 -21.82
C ASN A 91 -11.97 2.15 -20.76
N ASP A 92 -11.33 3.07 -20.03
CA ASP A 92 -10.29 2.76 -19.05
C ASP A 92 -10.79 1.98 -17.82
N TYR A 93 -12.04 2.21 -17.39
CA TYR A 93 -12.64 1.47 -16.28
C TYR A 93 -12.76 -0.03 -16.61
N GLU A 94 -13.18 -0.37 -17.82
CA GLU A 94 -13.24 -1.76 -18.28
C GLU A 94 -11.85 -2.37 -18.49
N ARG A 95 -10.86 -1.58 -18.93
CA ARG A 95 -9.46 -2.01 -19.01
C ARG A 95 -8.87 -2.33 -17.64
N ASN A 96 -9.21 -1.55 -16.63
CA ASN A 96 -8.77 -1.79 -15.25
C ASN A 96 -9.34 -3.10 -14.69
N LYS A 97 -10.64 -3.36 -14.90
CA LYS A 97 -11.25 -4.66 -14.55
C LYS A 97 -10.56 -5.83 -15.25
N LEU A 98 -10.29 -5.71 -16.56
CA LEU A 98 -9.57 -6.75 -17.31
C LEU A 98 -8.17 -7.00 -16.73
N ASN A 99 -7.46 -5.93 -16.37
CA ASN A 99 -6.14 -6.02 -15.74
C ASN A 99 -6.18 -6.69 -14.37
N ILE A 100 -7.19 -6.39 -13.54
CA ILE A 100 -7.37 -7.04 -12.23
C ILE A 100 -7.65 -8.54 -12.41
N LEU A 101 -8.55 -8.92 -13.34
CA LEU A 101 -8.81 -10.33 -13.67
C LEU A 101 -7.55 -11.07 -14.14
N TYR A 102 -6.70 -10.41 -14.94
CA TYR A 102 -5.44 -10.98 -15.40
C TYR A 102 -4.43 -11.16 -14.25
N LYS A 103 -4.23 -10.13 -13.42
CA LYS A 103 -3.29 -10.19 -12.27
C LYS A 103 -3.71 -11.22 -11.22
N ASN A 104 -5.02 -11.40 -11.02
CA ASN A 104 -5.60 -12.32 -10.03
C ASN A 104 -5.82 -13.75 -10.60
N SER A 105 -5.25 -14.06 -11.77
CA SER A 105 -5.23 -15.41 -12.36
C SER A 105 -4.00 -16.17 -11.91
N LEU A 106 -4.15 -17.48 -11.68
CA LEU A 106 -3.02 -18.39 -11.44
C LEU A 106 -1.91 -18.26 -12.50
N PHE A 107 -2.27 -17.99 -13.75
CA PHE A 107 -1.34 -17.91 -14.88
C PHE A 107 -0.72 -16.52 -15.07
N TYR A 108 -0.93 -15.59 -14.13
CA TYR A 108 -0.13 -14.37 -14.06
C TYR A 108 1.34 -14.70 -13.79
N HIS A 109 1.61 -15.71 -12.97
CA HIS A 109 2.95 -16.18 -12.63
C HIS A 109 3.59 -16.93 -13.80
N GLU A 110 4.91 -16.79 -13.98
CA GLU A 110 5.64 -17.41 -15.09
C GLU A 110 5.89 -18.90 -14.88
N GLU A 111 6.13 -19.31 -13.62
CA GLU A 111 6.41 -20.67 -13.20
C GLU A 111 5.44 -21.07 -12.08
N PHE A 112 5.16 -22.37 -11.93
CA PHE A 112 4.30 -22.87 -10.86
C PHE A 112 5.01 -22.84 -9.48
N TYR A 113 4.22 -22.76 -8.42
CA TYR A 113 4.68 -22.58 -7.05
C TYR A 113 5.69 -23.65 -6.65
N THR A 114 6.75 -23.21 -5.99
CA THR A 114 7.70 -24.07 -5.30
C THR A 114 7.94 -23.49 -3.91
N GLN A 115 7.78 -24.32 -2.89
CA GLN A 115 7.96 -23.88 -1.51
C GLN A 115 9.37 -23.32 -1.28
N SER A 116 9.42 -22.09 -0.76
CA SER A 116 10.67 -21.41 -0.39
C SER A 116 10.73 -21.00 1.10
N LYS A 117 9.58 -21.06 1.79
CA LYS A 117 9.42 -20.68 3.20
C LYS A 117 8.79 -21.84 3.97
N TYR A 118 9.24 -22.06 5.20
CA TYR A 118 8.76 -23.11 6.09
C TYR A 118 8.19 -22.50 7.37
N ALA A 119 7.13 -23.08 7.92
CA ALA A 119 6.57 -22.63 9.19
C ALA A 119 7.26 -23.32 10.38
N SER A 120 7.18 -22.69 11.55
CA SER A 120 7.61 -23.33 12.78
C SER A 120 6.63 -24.45 13.20
N LYS A 121 7.03 -25.32 14.14
CA LYS A 121 6.14 -26.36 14.69
C LYS A 121 4.92 -25.77 15.42
N ASN A 122 5.05 -24.55 15.94
CA ASN A 122 4.02 -23.80 16.65
C ASN A 122 3.79 -22.48 15.91
N PRO A 123 3.08 -22.50 14.78
CA PRO A 123 2.96 -21.32 13.93
C PRO A 123 2.33 -20.16 14.70
N LEU A 124 2.73 -18.93 14.41
CA LEU A 124 2.09 -17.74 14.96
C LEU A 124 0.63 -17.63 14.51
N ILE A 125 0.37 -17.91 13.23
CA ILE A 125 -0.94 -17.74 12.59
C ILE A 125 -1.45 -19.08 12.07
N THR A 126 -2.73 -19.39 12.29
CA THR A 126 -3.46 -20.39 11.50
C THR A 126 -4.29 -19.66 10.47
N VAL A 127 -4.05 -19.92 9.19
CA VAL A 127 -4.93 -19.50 8.10
C VAL A 127 -6.06 -20.51 8.00
N LEU A 128 -7.24 -20.15 8.47
CA LEU A 128 -8.43 -21.00 8.46
C LEU A 128 -9.22 -20.77 7.17
N MET A 129 -9.27 -21.81 6.32
CA MET A 129 -9.90 -21.77 5.00
C MET A 129 -11.01 -22.83 4.91
N PRO A 130 -12.30 -22.43 4.96
CA PRO A 130 -13.40 -23.33 4.67
C PRO A 130 -13.48 -23.60 3.16
N THR A 131 -13.69 -24.86 2.78
CA THR A 131 -13.59 -25.29 1.39
C THR A 131 -14.73 -26.24 1.01
N PHE A 132 -15.35 -26.00 -0.14
CA PHE A 132 -16.35 -26.88 -0.74
C PHE A 132 -16.45 -26.62 -2.25
N ASN A 133 -16.10 -27.59 -3.08
CA ASN A 133 -16.09 -27.46 -4.56
C ASN A 133 -15.34 -26.22 -5.05
N SER A 134 -14.11 -26.04 -4.55
CA SER A 134 -13.31 -24.83 -4.76
C SER A 134 -12.18 -25.04 -5.78
N GLU A 135 -12.19 -26.12 -6.55
CA GLU A 135 -11.16 -26.52 -7.52
C GLU A 135 -10.81 -25.43 -8.56
N ASN A 136 -11.75 -24.51 -8.82
CA ASN A 136 -11.57 -23.43 -9.80
C ASN A 136 -10.73 -22.26 -9.30
N TYR A 137 -10.65 -22.02 -7.99
CA TYR A 137 -10.07 -20.78 -7.43
C TYR A 137 -9.13 -21.00 -6.24
N ILE A 138 -9.18 -22.17 -5.59
CA ILE A 138 -8.35 -22.46 -4.40
C ILE A 138 -6.85 -22.36 -4.66
N ALA A 139 -6.41 -22.61 -5.90
CA ALA A 139 -5.00 -22.49 -6.26
C ALA A 139 -4.49 -21.05 -6.13
N GLU A 140 -5.24 -20.05 -6.59
CA GLU A 140 -4.86 -18.65 -6.41
C GLU A 140 -4.94 -18.19 -4.96
N THR A 141 -5.98 -18.63 -4.24
CA THR A 141 -6.12 -18.37 -2.81
C THR A 141 -4.89 -18.87 -2.06
N LEU A 142 -4.51 -20.13 -2.26
CA LEU A 142 -3.31 -20.71 -1.66
C LEU A 142 -2.04 -19.96 -2.05
N TRP A 143 -1.92 -19.59 -3.33
CA TRP A 143 -0.78 -18.82 -3.81
C TRP A 143 -0.64 -17.48 -3.08
N SER A 144 -1.72 -16.72 -2.98
CA SER A 144 -1.74 -15.41 -2.28
C SER A 144 -1.42 -15.53 -0.78
N VAL A 145 -1.77 -16.67 -0.17
CA VAL A 145 -1.41 -17.00 1.22
C VAL A 145 0.07 -17.38 1.33
N PHE A 146 0.65 -18.08 0.35
CA PHE A 146 2.05 -18.47 0.40
C PHE A 146 3.03 -17.32 0.13
N GLU A 147 2.58 -16.28 -0.57
CA GLU A 147 3.37 -15.06 -0.84
C GLU A 147 3.44 -14.10 0.36
N GLN A 148 2.81 -14.43 1.50
CA GLN A 148 2.79 -13.55 2.66
C GLN A 148 4.20 -13.20 3.18
N THR A 149 4.41 -11.94 3.56
CA THR A 149 5.67 -11.43 4.15
C THR A 149 5.97 -12.12 5.48
N CYS A 150 4.94 -12.27 6.34
CA CYS A 150 4.99 -13.10 7.53
C CYS A 150 4.95 -14.60 7.15
N SER A 151 6.05 -15.32 7.35
CA SER A 151 6.17 -16.74 6.96
C SER A 151 5.70 -17.76 8.00
N ASP A 152 5.55 -17.34 9.27
CA ASP A 152 5.26 -18.25 10.39
C ASP A 152 3.76 -18.56 10.55
N PHE A 153 3.22 -19.33 9.61
CA PHE A 153 1.81 -19.73 9.62
C PHE A 153 1.58 -21.17 9.16
N GLU A 154 0.50 -21.79 9.62
CA GLU A 154 -0.07 -22.99 8.96
C GLU A 154 -1.27 -22.58 8.10
N VAL A 155 -1.58 -23.38 7.07
CA VAL A 155 -2.84 -23.28 6.31
C VAL A 155 -3.72 -24.45 6.68
N LEU A 156 -4.75 -24.19 7.49
CA LEU A 156 -5.75 -25.17 7.89
C LEU A 156 -6.94 -25.12 6.94
N ILE A 157 -7.02 -26.10 6.06
CA ILE A 157 -8.09 -26.22 5.08
C ILE A 157 -9.14 -27.18 5.63
N MET A 158 -10.35 -26.69 5.84
CA MET A 158 -11.51 -27.47 6.29
C MET A 158 -12.35 -27.81 5.05
N ASP A 159 -12.13 -28.99 4.49
CA ASP A 159 -12.81 -29.47 3.28
C ASP A 159 -14.06 -30.27 3.66
N GLU A 160 -15.21 -29.77 3.21
CA GLU A 160 -16.51 -30.26 3.64
C GLU A 160 -16.87 -31.62 3.02
N ALA A 161 -17.60 -32.46 3.75
CA ALA A 161 -18.01 -33.75 3.22
C ALA A 161 -18.90 -33.60 1.97
N GLY A 162 -18.53 -34.34 0.92
CA GLY A 162 -19.20 -34.24 -0.39
C GLY A 162 -18.64 -33.15 -1.30
N SER A 163 -17.54 -32.49 -0.92
CA SER A 163 -16.72 -31.68 -1.81
C SER A 163 -16.15 -32.52 -2.95
N SER A 164 -15.96 -31.91 -4.11
CA SER A 164 -15.39 -32.53 -5.31
C SER A 164 -14.00 -33.11 -5.00
N PRO A 165 -13.70 -34.35 -5.45
CA PRO A 165 -12.35 -34.90 -5.34
C PRO A 165 -11.27 -34.00 -5.95
N GLU A 166 -11.61 -33.31 -7.05
CA GLU A 166 -10.73 -32.39 -7.75
C GLU A 166 -10.25 -31.24 -6.85
N THR A 167 -11.08 -30.75 -5.92
CA THR A 167 -10.68 -29.71 -4.96
C THR A 167 -9.44 -30.14 -4.19
N ALA A 168 -9.49 -31.32 -3.57
CA ALA A 168 -8.38 -31.79 -2.75
C ALA A 168 -7.20 -32.31 -3.57
N GLU A 169 -7.44 -32.72 -4.82
CA GLU A 169 -6.37 -32.97 -5.77
C GLU A 169 -5.61 -31.69 -6.14
N VAL A 170 -6.29 -30.56 -6.34
CA VAL A 170 -5.62 -29.27 -6.57
C VAL A 170 -4.77 -28.88 -5.37
N ILE A 171 -5.29 -29.03 -4.15
CA ILE A 171 -4.54 -28.75 -2.92
C ILE A 171 -3.25 -29.59 -2.85
N SER A 172 -3.31 -30.88 -3.21
CA SER A 172 -2.15 -31.77 -3.12
C SER A 172 -1.06 -31.51 -4.16
N LEU A 173 -1.32 -30.68 -5.17
CA LEU A 173 -0.29 -30.25 -6.12
C LEU A 173 0.68 -29.23 -5.53
N PHE A 174 0.29 -28.55 -4.45
CA PHE A 174 1.16 -27.67 -3.69
C PHE A 174 1.95 -28.51 -2.68
N ASP A 175 3.22 -28.81 -3.01
CA ASP A 175 4.15 -29.50 -2.11
C ASP A 175 4.63 -28.54 -1.00
N ASP A 176 3.71 -28.09 -0.14
CA ASP A 176 3.97 -27.15 0.95
C ASP A 176 3.63 -27.78 2.30
N ASP A 177 4.63 -27.93 3.17
CA ASP A 177 4.48 -28.57 4.48
C ASP A 177 3.64 -27.76 5.50
N ARG A 178 3.29 -26.52 5.18
CA ARG A 178 2.40 -25.68 6.00
C ARG A 178 0.94 -26.04 5.81
N ILE A 179 0.58 -26.77 4.75
CA ILE A 179 -0.79 -27.18 4.48
C ILE A 179 -1.21 -28.31 5.42
N ARG A 180 -2.33 -28.10 6.11
CA ARG A 180 -3.04 -29.13 6.87
C ARG A 180 -4.47 -29.22 6.36
N LEU A 181 -4.71 -30.22 5.51
CA LEU A 181 -6.04 -30.55 5.00
C LEU A 181 -6.78 -31.45 6.00
N VAL A 182 -7.95 -30.99 6.46
CA VAL A 182 -8.88 -31.76 7.29
C VAL A 182 -10.16 -31.93 6.49
N ARG A 183 -10.52 -33.18 6.21
CA ARG A 183 -11.80 -33.50 5.56
C ARG A 183 -12.82 -33.90 6.60
N ASN A 184 -13.98 -33.25 6.58
CA ASN A 184 -15.07 -33.62 7.47
C ASN A 184 -15.63 -34.99 7.08
N GLU A 185 -15.98 -35.81 8.08
CA GLU A 185 -16.60 -37.12 7.85
C GLU A 185 -18.06 -37.00 7.39
N THR A 186 -18.75 -35.92 7.80
CA THR A 186 -20.14 -35.63 7.48
C THR A 186 -20.30 -34.16 7.11
N ARG A 187 -21.39 -33.81 6.42
CA ARG A 187 -21.60 -32.44 5.94
C ARG A 187 -22.02 -31.53 7.10
N LEU A 188 -21.08 -30.75 7.64
CA LEU A 188 -21.27 -29.93 8.83
C LEU A 188 -21.93 -28.57 8.53
N GLY A 189 -21.70 -28.04 7.33
CA GLY A 189 -21.99 -26.65 6.97
C GLY A 189 -20.81 -25.72 7.28
N LEU A 190 -20.91 -24.48 6.76
CA LEU A 190 -19.84 -23.48 6.87
C LEU A 190 -19.54 -23.11 8.33
N ALA A 191 -20.57 -22.78 9.12
CA ALA A 191 -20.42 -22.37 10.51
C ALA A 191 -19.72 -23.44 11.36
N GLU A 192 -20.16 -24.70 11.29
CA GLU A 192 -19.57 -25.75 12.12
C GLU A 192 -18.20 -26.21 11.61
N SER A 193 -17.95 -26.17 10.29
CA SER A 193 -16.60 -26.37 9.75
C SER A 193 -15.61 -25.32 10.25
N LEU A 194 -16.03 -24.05 10.33
CA LEU A 194 -15.23 -22.98 10.91
C LEU A 194 -15.02 -23.18 12.41
N ASN A 195 -16.04 -23.62 13.16
CA ASN A 195 -15.92 -23.91 14.58
C ASN A 195 -14.91 -25.02 14.87
N GLU A 196 -14.98 -26.14 14.14
CA GLU A 196 -13.98 -27.21 14.22
C GLU A 196 -12.58 -26.68 13.90
N GLY A 197 -12.47 -25.87 12.84
CA GLY A 197 -11.24 -25.19 12.47
C GLY A 197 -10.66 -24.32 13.60
N ILE A 198 -11.49 -23.52 14.27
CA ILE A 198 -11.09 -22.70 15.42
C ILE A 198 -10.57 -23.57 16.57
N ARG A 199 -11.24 -24.69 16.87
CA ARG A 199 -10.86 -25.60 17.96
C ARG A 199 -9.50 -26.26 17.72
N ILE A 200 -9.22 -26.65 16.48
CA ILE A 200 -7.99 -27.39 16.14
C ILE A 200 -6.86 -26.49 15.62
N ALA A 201 -7.08 -25.18 15.47
CA ALA A 201 -6.05 -24.23 15.05
C ALA A 201 -4.87 -24.20 16.04
N ARG A 202 -3.64 -24.26 15.52
CA ARG A 202 -2.41 -24.23 16.35
C ARG A 202 -1.94 -22.80 16.63
N GLY A 203 -2.23 -21.87 15.73
CA GLY A 203 -1.86 -20.46 15.80
C GLY A 203 -2.32 -19.75 17.07
N LYS A 204 -1.55 -18.73 17.48
CA LYS A 204 -1.98 -17.71 18.44
C LYS A 204 -3.10 -16.87 17.84
N TYR A 205 -2.96 -16.54 16.56
CA TYR A 205 -3.95 -15.84 15.76
C TYR A 205 -4.59 -16.80 14.75
N ILE A 206 -5.85 -16.53 14.42
CA ILE A 206 -6.54 -17.19 13.30
C ILE A 206 -6.84 -16.12 12.27
N ALA A 207 -6.22 -16.21 11.10
CA ALA A 207 -6.59 -15.42 9.94
C ALA A 207 -7.59 -16.23 9.12
N ARG A 208 -8.76 -15.67 8.81
CA ARG A 208 -9.75 -16.36 7.98
C ARG A 208 -9.63 -15.91 6.52
N ILE A 209 -9.86 -16.81 5.57
CA ILE A 209 -9.98 -16.49 4.14
C ILE A 209 -10.90 -17.51 3.45
N ASP A 210 -11.74 -17.09 2.52
CA ASP A 210 -12.51 -18.01 1.66
C ASP A 210 -11.63 -18.65 0.59
N ALA A 211 -12.01 -19.85 0.13
CA ALA A 211 -11.24 -20.61 -0.85
C ALA A 211 -11.22 -19.98 -2.27
N ASP A 212 -11.94 -18.90 -2.52
CA ASP A 212 -12.02 -18.17 -3.80
C ASP A 212 -11.59 -16.69 -3.72
N ASP A 213 -11.14 -16.24 -2.54
CA ASP A 213 -10.67 -14.89 -2.25
C ASP A 213 -9.14 -14.82 -2.18
N LEU A 214 -8.55 -13.63 -2.35
CA LEU A 214 -7.09 -13.45 -2.31
C LEU A 214 -6.68 -12.54 -1.16
N ALA A 215 -5.49 -12.79 -0.60
CA ALA A 215 -4.87 -11.92 0.40
C ALA A 215 -3.74 -11.08 -0.20
N ARG A 216 -3.66 -9.81 0.19
CA ARG A 216 -2.49 -8.96 -0.13
C ARG A 216 -1.26 -9.47 0.62
N GLU A 217 -0.09 -9.43 -0.01
CA GLU A 217 1.16 -10.06 0.48
C GLU A 217 1.61 -9.67 1.90
N ASP A 218 1.24 -8.49 2.41
CA ASP A 218 1.62 -7.99 3.74
C ASP A 218 0.49 -8.07 4.78
N ARG A 219 -0.66 -8.68 4.43
CA ARG A 219 -1.84 -8.74 5.29
C ARG A 219 -1.50 -9.32 6.67
N PHE A 220 -0.85 -10.47 6.70
CA PHE A 220 -0.60 -11.20 7.95
C PHE A 220 0.37 -10.46 8.87
N GLU A 221 1.40 -9.83 8.30
CA GLU A 221 2.35 -9.01 9.05
C GLU A 221 1.62 -7.81 9.69
N LEU A 222 0.88 -7.03 8.92
CA LEU A 222 0.18 -5.84 9.42
C LEU A 222 -0.84 -6.17 10.52
N GLN A 223 -1.63 -7.23 10.32
CA GLN A 223 -2.66 -7.62 11.28
C GLN A 223 -2.07 -8.23 12.56
N ALA A 224 -1.05 -9.09 12.44
CA ALA A 224 -0.38 -9.66 13.61
C ALA A 224 0.33 -8.57 14.41
N ASP A 225 1.04 -7.65 13.75
CA ASP A 225 1.70 -6.51 14.39
C ASP A 225 0.72 -5.64 15.18
N PHE A 226 -0.44 -5.34 14.60
CA PHE A 226 -1.48 -4.60 15.27
C PHE A 226 -1.96 -5.32 16.54
N LEU A 227 -2.30 -6.62 16.43
CA LEU A 227 -2.79 -7.39 17.57
C LEU A 227 -1.72 -7.63 18.65
N GLU A 228 -0.43 -7.72 18.30
CA GLU A 228 0.66 -7.77 19.28
C GLU A 228 0.80 -6.46 20.07
N LYS A 229 0.70 -5.31 19.39
CA LYS A 229 0.81 -3.97 20.01
C LYS A 229 -0.41 -3.60 20.84
N HIS A 230 -1.57 -4.21 20.57
CA HIS A 230 -2.86 -3.85 21.19
C HIS A 230 -3.58 -5.07 21.79
N SER A 231 -3.25 -5.41 23.03
CA SER A 231 -3.77 -6.60 23.72
C SER A 231 -5.27 -6.56 24.07
N ASP A 232 -5.90 -5.38 24.05
CA ASP A 232 -7.33 -5.19 24.31
C ASP A 232 -8.22 -5.45 23.08
N TYR A 233 -7.62 -5.67 21.92
CA TYR A 233 -8.31 -6.01 20.67
C TYR A 233 -8.29 -7.52 20.46
N GLY A 234 -9.47 -8.09 20.24
CA GLY A 234 -9.62 -9.53 19.97
C GLY A 234 -9.86 -9.87 18.50
N LEU A 235 -10.19 -8.86 17.69
CA LEU A 235 -10.38 -8.99 16.25
C LEU A 235 -9.79 -7.75 15.57
N CYS A 236 -9.07 -7.97 14.46
CA CYS A 236 -8.87 -6.93 13.47
C CYS A 236 -9.30 -7.40 12.07
N GLY A 237 -9.84 -6.50 11.26
CA GLY A 237 -10.18 -6.73 9.85
C GLY A 237 -9.50 -5.69 8.97
N SER A 238 -9.96 -5.55 7.73
CA SER A 238 -9.51 -4.51 6.81
C SER A 238 -10.60 -4.16 5.81
N ARG A 239 -10.34 -3.16 4.95
CA ARG A 239 -11.11 -3.00 3.72
C ARG A 239 -10.87 -4.19 2.79
N GLN A 240 -11.84 -4.45 1.92
CA GLN A 240 -11.77 -5.52 0.93
C GLN A 240 -12.18 -4.99 -0.44
N HIS A 241 -11.42 -5.31 -1.48
CA HIS A 241 -11.76 -4.93 -2.84
C HIS A 241 -12.57 -6.04 -3.50
N HIS A 242 -13.75 -5.70 -4.00
CA HIS A 242 -14.67 -6.61 -4.65
C HIS A 242 -14.51 -6.51 -6.17
N PHE A 243 -14.05 -7.58 -6.81
CA PHE A 243 -13.71 -7.59 -8.24
C PHE A 243 -14.45 -8.68 -9.01
N GLY A 244 -14.71 -8.46 -10.30
CA GLY A 244 -15.38 -9.42 -11.16
C GLY A 244 -15.79 -8.82 -12.51
N VAL A 245 -16.52 -9.61 -13.31
CA VAL A 245 -17.04 -9.14 -14.61
C VAL A 245 -18.09 -8.04 -14.43
N ASP A 246 -18.95 -8.18 -13.42
CA ASP A 246 -20.10 -7.30 -13.22
C ASP A 246 -19.84 -6.13 -12.27
N ASN A 247 -18.89 -6.25 -11.33
CA ASN A 247 -18.68 -5.31 -10.24
C ASN A 247 -17.18 -5.11 -9.96
N ASP A 248 -16.83 -3.89 -9.55
CA ASP A 248 -15.48 -3.47 -9.16
C ASP A 248 -15.61 -2.30 -8.17
N PHE A 249 -15.43 -2.57 -6.87
CA PHE A 249 -15.56 -1.55 -5.83
C PHE A 249 -14.81 -1.93 -4.54
N VAL A 250 -14.45 -0.94 -3.73
CA VAL A 250 -13.90 -1.19 -2.39
C VAL A 250 -15.02 -1.19 -1.37
N HIS A 251 -15.11 -2.26 -0.57
CA HIS A 251 -16.00 -2.34 0.58
C HIS A 251 -15.39 -1.53 1.73
N GLU A 252 -15.95 -0.34 1.90
CA GLU A 252 -15.63 0.55 3.01
C GLU A 252 -16.23 0.02 4.32
N VAL A 253 -15.43 0.03 5.39
CA VAL A 253 -15.82 -0.44 6.72
C VAL A 253 -15.46 0.58 7.78
N ALA A 254 -16.25 0.66 8.85
CA ALA A 254 -15.88 1.46 10.01
C ALA A 254 -14.54 0.99 10.61
N VAL A 255 -13.68 1.93 11.03
CA VAL A 255 -12.29 1.62 11.48
C VAL A 255 -12.21 1.40 12.99
N GLU A 256 -12.79 2.31 13.76
CA GLU A 256 -12.65 2.32 15.21
C GLU A 256 -13.70 1.48 15.91
N HIS A 257 -13.36 0.90 17.06
CA HIS A 257 -14.23 -0.02 17.80
C HIS A 257 -15.65 0.50 18.02
N GLU A 258 -15.79 1.75 18.47
CA GLU A 258 -17.11 2.35 18.76
C GLU A 258 -17.94 2.57 17.50
N ASP A 259 -17.30 2.88 16.38
CA ASP A 259 -17.96 3.08 15.09
C ASP A 259 -18.37 1.74 14.49
N ILE A 260 -17.50 0.72 14.57
CA ILE A 260 -17.82 -0.66 14.20
C ILE A 260 -19.00 -1.17 15.03
N LYS A 261 -18.96 -0.98 16.36
CA LYS A 261 -20.02 -1.40 17.27
C LYS A 261 -21.36 -0.77 16.90
N ALA A 262 -21.40 0.54 16.68
CA ALA A 262 -22.63 1.24 16.30
C ALA A 262 -23.15 0.82 14.91
N ALA A 263 -22.26 0.59 13.94
CA ALA A 263 -22.67 0.22 12.60
C ALA A 263 -23.12 -1.26 12.47
N LEU A 264 -22.60 -2.15 13.35
CA LEU A 264 -23.07 -3.53 13.56
C LEU A 264 -24.54 -3.64 14.04
N ILE A 265 -25.23 -2.54 14.32
CA ILE A 265 -26.67 -2.55 14.59
C ILE A 265 -27.46 -2.97 13.33
N TYR A 266 -27.04 -2.50 12.15
CA TYR A 266 -27.79 -2.65 10.90
C TYR A 266 -27.04 -3.39 9.79
N GLY A 267 -25.71 -3.55 9.87
CA GLY A 267 -24.93 -4.21 8.83
C GLY A 267 -23.65 -4.87 9.34
N CYS A 268 -23.11 -5.81 8.58
CA CYS A 268 -21.83 -6.44 8.89
C CYS A 268 -20.69 -5.51 8.46
N GLU A 269 -19.96 -4.95 9.42
CA GLU A 269 -18.90 -3.94 9.21
C GLU A 269 -17.49 -4.54 9.30
N VAL A 270 -17.41 -5.86 9.12
CA VAL A 270 -16.17 -6.61 9.21
C VAL A 270 -16.16 -7.62 8.06
N CYS A 271 -15.33 -7.37 7.05
CA CYS A 271 -15.22 -8.24 5.89
C CYS A 271 -14.66 -9.61 6.29
N HIS A 272 -15.49 -10.67 6.18
CA HIS A 272 -15.21 -11.98 6.76
C HIS A 272 -13.88 -12.58 6.30
N SER A 273 -13.54 -12.50 5.01
CA SER A 273 -12.28 -13.02 4.46
C SER A 273 -11.02 -12.24 4.82
N THR A 274 -11.17 -11.11 5.52
CA THR A 274 -10.03 -10.27 5.91
C THR A 274 -9.78 -10.27 7.41
N ILE A 275 -10.56 -11.00 8.22
CA ILE A 275 -10.37 -10.96 9.68
C ILE A 275 -9.12 -11.72 10.14
N MET A 276 -8.53 -11.22 11.22
CA MET A 276 -7.62 -11.94 12.09
C MET A 276 -8.09 -11.82 13.53
N ILE A 277 -8.24 -12.97 14.21
CA ILE A 277 -8.74 -13.04 15.58
C ILE A 277 -7.70 -13.60 16.55
N ARG A 278 -7.75 -13.16 17.82
CA ARG A 278 -7.05 -13.83 18.93
C ARG A 278 -7.81 -15.10 19.30
N LYS A 279 -7.23 -16.26 19.01
CA LYS A 279 -7.86 -17.57 19.26
C LYS A 279 -8.34 -17.70 20.71
N ASP A 280 -7.47 -17.38 21.67
CA ASP A 280 -7.77 -17.59 23.09
C ASP A 280 -8.95 -16.73 23.58
N LEU A 281 -9.13 -15.51 23.06
CA LEU A 281 -10.27 -14.68 23.44
C LEU A 281 -11.59 -15.26 22.95
N PHE A 282 -11.61 -15.85 21.76
CA PHE A 282 -12.79 -16.52 21.23
C PHE A 282 -13.11 -17.81 22.00
N LEU A 283 -12.12 -18.65 22.26
CA LEU A 283 -12.29 -19.89 23.04
C LEU A 283 -12.77 -19.60 24.47
N ASN A 284 -12.10 -18.68 25.18
CA ASN A 284 -12.41 -18.37 26.58
C ASN A 284 -13.78 -17.70 26.78
N ASN A 285 -14.30 -17.02 25.75
CA ASN A 285 -15.63 -16.41 25.78
C ASN A 285 -16.72 -17.29 25.13
N ASN A 286 -16.38 -18.51 24.72
CA ASN A 286 -17.28 -19.43 24.01
C ASN A 286 -17.95 -18.78 22.78
N LEU A 287 -17.15 -18.03 22.01
CA LEU A 287 -17.59 -17.34 20.79
C LEU A 287 -17.37 -18.25 19.58
N PHE A 288 -18.43 -18.93 19.17
CA PHE A 288 -18.48 -19.80 17.99
C PHE A 288 -19.61 -19.36 17.06
N TYR A 289 -19.50 -19.72 15.78
CA TYR A 289 -20.55 -19.50 14.79
C TYR A 289 -21.78 -20.35 15.14
N ASP A 290 -22.97 -19.76 15.04
CA ASP A 290 -24.24 -20.47 15.24
C ASP A 290 -24.68 -21.12 13.91
N ASN A 291 -24.64 -22.45 13.84
CA ASN A 291 -25.00 -23.21 12.62
C ASN A 291 -26.50 -23.14 12.27
N THR A 292 -27.33 -22.52 13.12
CA THR A 292 -28.73 -22.23 12.79
C THR A 292 -28.91 -20.92 12.01
N LYS A 293 -27.85 -20.10 11.94
CA LYS A 293 -27.83 -18.81 11.26
C LYS A 293 -27.27 -18.94 9.85
N LYS A 294 -27.85 -18.18 8.92
CA LYS A 294 -27.37 -18.00 7.55
C LYS A 294 -26.44 -16.80 7.39
N ALA A 295 -26.60 -15.78 8.23
CA ALA A 295 -25.70 -14.65 8.40
C ALA A 295 -24.85 -14.89 9.66
N GLU A 296 -24.15 -16.04 9.68
CA GLU A 296 -23.42 -16.54 10.84
C GLU A 296 -22.29 -15.61 11.27
N ASP A 297 -21.68 -14.90 10.33
CA ASP A 297 -20.62 -13.91 10.57
C ASP A 297 -21.18 -12.68 11.29
N TYR A 298 -22.23 -12.08 10.73
CA TYR A 298 -22.89 -10.91 11.30
C TYR A 298 -23.41 -11.21 12.71
N GLU A 299 -24.04 -12.36 12.91
CA GLU A 299 -24.50 -12.79 14.23
C GLU A 299 -23.34 -12.91 15.22
N LEU A 300 -22.24 -13.57 14.85
CA LEU A 300 -21.09 -13.74 15.73
C LEU A 300 -20.47 -12.40 16.13
N TRP A 301 -20.28 -11.48 15.18
CA TRP A 301 -19.69 -10.16 15.45
C TRP A 301 -20.54 -9.33 16.40
N THR A 302 -21.87 -9.38 16.29
CA THR A 302 -22.79 -8.66 17.20
C THR A 302 -22.76 -9.17 18.65
N ARG A 303 -22.28 -10.39 18.89
CA ARG A 303 -22.01 -10.88 20.26
C ARG A 303 -20.59 -10.59 20.71
N ALA A 304 -19.62 -10.80 19.82
CA ALA A 304 -18.20 -10.67 20.12
C ALA A 304 -17.77 -9.21 20.37
N ILE A 305 -18.37 -8.23 19.69
CA ILE A 305 -18.06 -6.80 19.84
C ILE A 305 -18.31 -6.27 21.27
N HIS A 306 -19.14 -6.94 22.07
CA HIS A 306 -19.39 -6.57 23.47
C HIS A 306 -18.44 -7.27 24.46
N LYS A 307 -17.46 -8.06 23.98
CA LYS A 307 -16.50 -8.79 24.83
C LYS A 307 -15.09 -8.22 24.78
N PHE A 308 -14.68 -7.69 23.63
CA PHE A 308 -13.35 -7.11 23.41
C PHE A 308 -13.41 -6.14 22.22
N LYS A 309 -12.35 -5.35 22.03
CA LYS A 309 -12.31 -4.35 20.97
C LYS A 309 -12.03 -4.95 19.60
N PHE A 310 -12.57 -4.27 18.59
CA PHE A 310 -12.41 -4.56 17.17
C PHE A 310 -11.74 -3.36 16.50
N HIS A 311 -10.98 -3.62 15.44
CA HIS A 311 -10.41 -2.56 14.61
C HIS A 311 -10.37 -3.01 13.15
N ASN A 312 -10.64 -2.13 12.20
CA ASN A 312 -10.37 -2.42 10.79
C ASN A 312 -9.22 -1.55 10.29
N LEU A 313 -8.21 -2.19 9.71
CA LEU A 313 -7.13 -1.49 9.02
C LEU A 313 -7.70 -0.75 7.78
N LYS A 314 -7.17 0.45 7.48
CA LYS A 314 -7.67 1.31 6.39
C LYS A 314 -7.22 0.85 5.01
N GLU A 315 -6.24 -0.03 4.98
CA GLU A 315 -5.68 -0.67 3.80
C GLU A 315 -6.67 -1.70 3.24
N VAL A 316 -6.68 -1.84 1.92
CA VAL A 316 -7.29 -2.99 1.26
C VAL A 316 -6.31 -4.15 1.39
N LEU A 317 -6.64 -5.17 2.21
CA LEU A 317 -5.79 -6.35 2.44
C LEU A 317 -6.34 -7.64 1.84
N GLY A 318 -7.50 -7.59 1.18
CA GLY A 318 -8.09 -8.76 0.52
C GLY A 318 -8.87 -8.39 -0.73
N GLU A 319 -8.91 -9.36 -1.65
CA GLU A 319 -9.66 -9.30 -2.90
C GLU A 319 -10.80 -10.31 -2.82
N TYR A 320 -12.04 -9.83 -2.91
CA TYR A 320 -13.27 -10.62 -2.92
C TYR A 320 -13.73 -10.89 -4.34
N ARG A 321 -13.84 -12.15 -4.72
CA ARG A 321 -14.27 -12.50 -6.08
C ARG A 321 -15.80 -12.47 -6.21
N ILE A 322 -16.30 -11.62 -7.10
CA ILE A 322 -17.71 -11.55 -7.46
C ILE A 322 -17.94 -12.27 -8.79
N GLY A 323 -18.67 -13.39 -8.74
CA GLY A 323 -19.24 -14.04 -9.92
C GLY A 323 -19.02 -15.55 -9.93
N ALA A 324 -20.02 -16.26 -10.46
CA ALA A 324 -20.28 -17.72 -10.41
C ALA A 324 -21.21 -18.15 -9.26
N ASP A 325 -22.50 -17.87 -9.38
CA ASP A 325 -23.56 -18.46 -8.52
C ASP A 325 -23.44 -18.26 -6.99
N ASN A 326 -22.54 -17.39 -6.51
CA ASN A 326 -22.18 -17.20 -5.09
C ASN A 326 -23.41 -17.07 -4.15
N ILE A 327 -24.48 -16.42 -4.62
CA ILE A 327 -25.73 -16.28 -3.87
C ILE A 327 -26.93 -16.39 -4.82
N THR A 328 -27.71 -17.47 -4.70
CA THR A 328 -29.03 -17.56 -5.37
C THR A 328 -29.99 -16.52 -4.79
N LYS A 329 -30.98 -16.06 -5.58
CA LYS A 329 -32.02 -15.13 -5.09
C LYS A 329 -32.71 -15.61 -3.81
N ASN A 330 -32.92 -16.93 -3.67
CA ASN A 330 -33.50 -17.52 -2.48
C ASN A 330 -32.58 -17.42 -1.25
N LYS A 331 -31.26 -17.63 -1.44
CA LYS A 331 -30.26 -17.45 -0.38
C LYS A 331 -30.18 -15.97 0.04
N PHE A 332 -30.17 -15.05 -0.92
CA PHE A 332 -30.20 -13.61 -0.67
C PHE A 332 -31.41 -13.18 0.17
N ASN A 333 -32.63 -13.58 -0.23
CA ASN A 333 -33.84 -13.24 0.51
C ASN A 333 -33.82 -13.76 1.95
N ALA A 334 -33.28 -14.96 2.16
CA ALA A 334 -33.18 -15.53 3.48
C ALA A 334 -32.12 -14.83 4.35
N LEU A 335 -30.96 -14.49 3.79
CA LEU A 335 -29.92 -13.69 4.45
C LEU A 335 -30.46 -12.31 4.84
N SER A 336 -31.16 -11.64 3.92
CA SER A 336 -31.77 -10.34 4.16
C SER A 336 -32.82 -10.40 5.28
N ALA A 337 -33.69 -11.42 5.28
CA ALA A 337 -34.67 -11.60 6.34
C ALA A 337 -34.02 -11.83 7.72
N GLU A 338 -33.01 -12.69 7.80
CA GLU A 338 -32.33 -12.98 9.07
C GLU A 338 -31.48 -11.80 9.57
N SER A 339 -30.81 -11.07 8.67
CA SER A 339 -30.11 -9.83 9.01
C SER A 339 -31.05 -8.82 9.66
N ALA A 340 -32.30 -8.73 9.18
CA ALA A 340 -33.33 -7.88 9.77
C ALA A 340 -33.73 -8.33 11.19
N GLU A 341 -33.81 -9.65 11.43
CA GLU A 341 -34.07 -10.20 12.76
C GLU A 341 -32.89 -9.94 13.72
N ILE A 342 -31.65 -10.09 13.25
CA ILE A 342 -30.44 -9.76 14.03
C ILE A 342 -30.46 -8.27 14.40
N ALA A 343 -30.73 -7.38 13.46
CA ALA A 343 -30.85 -5.94 13.72
C ALA A 343 -31.96 -5.64 14.76
N SER A 344 -33.12 -6.27 14.62
CA SER A 344 -34.21 -6.12 15.61
C SER A 344 -33.78 -6.60 17.00
N ASN A 345 -33.05 -7.71 17.08
CA ASN A 345 -32.56 -8.24 18.35
C ASN A 345 -31.51 -7.31 18.96
N ASN A 346 -30.63 -6.72 18.15
CA ASN A 346 -29.63 -5.75 18.61
C ASN A 346 -30.31 -4.50 19.19
N LEU A 347 -31.32 -3.96 18.49
CA LEU A 347 -32.11 -2.81 18.94
C LEU A 347 -32.81 -3.09 20.28
N SER A 348 -33.47 -4.24 20.41
CA SER A 348 -34.18 -4.60 21.65
C SER A 348 -33.21 -4.88 22.80
N LYS A 349 -32.15 -5.64 22.55
CA LYS A 349 -31.22 -6.10 23.60
C LYS A 349 -30.30 -5.01 24.12
N TYR A 350 -29.78 -4.15 23.24
CA TYR A 350 -28.71 -3.20 23.58
C TYR A 350 -29.19 -1.74 23.65
N LEU A 351 -30.29 -1.41 22.95
CA LEU A 351 -30.87 -0.07 22.98
C LEU A 351 -32.27 -0.04 23.60
N HIS A 352 -32.81 -1.18 24.05
CA HIS A 352 -34.14 -1.28 24.65
C HIS A 352 -35.25 -0.70 23.75
N VAL A 353 -35.11 -0.84 22.43
CA VAL A 353 -36.09 -0.35 21.45
C VAL A 353 -36.97 -1.50 20.98
N ASP A 354 -38.28 -1.38 21.20
CA ASP A 354 -39.26 -2.38 20.78
C ASP A 354 -39.74 -2.11 19.35
N VAL A 355 -39.16 -2.83 18.39
CA VAL A 355 -39.53 -2.69 16.98
C VAL A 355 -40.84 -3.45 16.69
N PRO A 356 -41.86 -2.81 16.08
CA PRO A 356 -43.06 -3.50 15.66
C PRO A 356 -42.74 -4.66 14.71
N LYS A 357 -43.37 -5.83 14.92
CA LYS A 357 -43.12 -7.03 14.08
C LYS A 357 -43.28 -6.78 12.57
N MET A 358 -44.23 -5.92 12.19
CA MET A 358 -44.44 -5.53 10.78
C MET A 358 -43.28 -4.70 10.19
N HIS A 359 -42.46 -4.09 11.04
CA HIS A 359 -41.34 -3.22 10.66
C HIS A 359 -40.00 -3.96 10.62
N VAL A 360 -39.87 -5.09 11.32
CA VAL A 360 -38.65 -5.92 11.33
C VAL A 360 -38.10 -6.20 9.92
N PRO A 361 -38.92 -6.57 8.91
CA PRO A 361 -38.41 -6.82 7.56
C PRO A 361 -37.65 -5.64 6.93
N PHE A 362 -37.92 -4.40 7.35
CA PHE A 362 -37.25 -3.20 6.83
C PHE A 362 -35.88 -2.96 7.44
N LEU A 363 -35.52 -3.63 8.54
CA LEU A 363 -34.27 -3.40 9.25
C LEU A 363 -33.02 -3.99 8.57
N THR A 364 -33.22 -4.84 7.56
CA THR A 364 -32.11 -5.44 6.80
C THR A 364 -31.15 -4.37 6.25
N GLY A 365 -29.86 -4.68 6.24
CA GLY A 365 -28.81 -3.87 5.59
C GLY A 365 -28.51 -4.29 4.15
N TRP A 366 -29.09 -5.41 3.67
CA TRP A 366 -28.80 -5.97 2.35
C TRP A 366 -29.52 -5.25 1.20
N GLU A 367 -30.72 -4.73 1.45
CA GLU A 367 -31.58 -4.12 0.43
C GLU A 367 -32.46 -3.04 1.03
N ASN A 368 -32.69 -1.96 0.29
CA ASN A 368 -33.57 -0.89 0.75
C ASN A 368 -35.05 -1.24 0.47
N ARG A 369 -35.68 -2.01 1.35
CA ARG A 369 -37.10 -2.42 1.19
C ARG A 369 -38.09 -1.24 1.19
N PHE A 370 -37.68 -0.05 1.63
CA PHE A 370 -38.50 1.15 1.53
C PHE A 370 -38.70 1.63 0.08
N GLU A 371 -37.86 1.17 -0.86
CA GLU A 371 -38.00 1.47 -2.30
C GLU A 371 -38.95 0.51 -3.01
N GLU A 372 -39.17 -0.67 -2.44
CA GLU A 372 -40.01 -1.72 -3.04
C GLU A 372 -41.50 -1.58 -2.70
N VAL A 373 -41.81 -0.90 -1.60
CA VAL A 373 -43.19 -0.69 -1.14
C VAL A 373 -43.91 0.42 -1.91
N ASP A 374 -45.22 0.28 -2.04
CA ASP A 374 -46.07 1.26 -2.70
C ASP A 374 -46.03 2.62 -1.96
N SER A 375 -46.25 3.72 -2.70
CA SER A 375 -46.16 5.06 -2.13
C SER A 375 -47.10 5.32 -0.96
N ALA A 376 -48.23 4.60 -0.90
CA ALA A 376 -49.20 4.69 0.20
C ALA A 376 -48.70 4.02 1.50
N GLU A 377 -47.84 3.00 1.40
CA GLU A 377 -47.32 2.23 2.54
C GLU A 377 -45.93 2.71 2.97
N ARG A 378 -45.17 3.30 2.04
CA ARG A 378 -43.82 3.86 2.29
C ARG A 378 -43.82 4.93 3.39
N LYS A 379 -44.76 5.89 3.34
CA LYS A 379 -44.81 7.00 4.31
C LYS A 379 -45.10 6.51 5.74
N PRO A 380 -46.08 5.63 5.99
CA PRO A 380 -46.23 4.96 7.28
C PRO A 380 -44.98 4.23 7.75
N ALA A 381 -44.33 3.45 6.88
CA ALA A 381 -43.11 2.70 7.25
C ALA A 381 -41.96 3.64 7.64
N LEU A 382 -41.74 4.73 6.89
CA LEU A 382 -40.72 5.74 7.21
C LEU A 382 -40.98 6.45 8.54
N LYS A 383 -42.25 6.66 8.92
CA LYS A 383 -42.59 7.22 10.24
C LYS A 383 -42.26 6.26 11.38
N VAL A 384 -42.44 4.95 11.17
CA VAL A 384 -42.01 3.94 12.15
C VAL A 384 -40.49 3.94 12.27
N GLU A 385 -39.77 3.98 11.14
CA GLU A 385 -38.30 4.10 11.13
C GLU A 385 -37.83 5.36 11.87
N GLU A 386 -38.42 6.54 11.60
CA GLU A 386 -38.09 7.78 12.33
C GLU A 386 -38.30 7.61 13.85
N SER A 387 -39.42 6.98 14.26
CA SER A 387 -39.70 6.71 15.67
C SER A 387 -38.64 5.80 16.31
N VAL A 388 -38.26 4.72 15.62
CA VAL A 388 -37.21 3.78 16.06
C VAL A 388 -35.90 4.53 16.25
N LEU A 389 -35.48 5.33 15.27
CA LEU A 389 -34.22 6.09 15.34
C LEU A 389 -34.21 7.14 16.47
N ARG A 390 -35.34 7.81 16.72
CA ARG A 390 -35.48 8.73 17.88
C ARG A 390 -35.37 7.99 19.21
N GLU A 391 -36.02 6.83 19.30
CA GLU A 391 -36.01 6.00 20.50
C GLU A 391 -34.60 5.46 20.79
N MET A 392 -33.87 5.02 19.76
CA MET A 392 -32.47 4.60 19.88
C MET A 392 -31.61 5.65 20.57
N ALA A 393 -31.63 6.89 20.09
CA ALA A 393 -30.80 7.93 20.69
C ALA A 393 -31.30 8.38 22.06
N LYS A 394 -32.62 8.43 22.27
CA LYS A 394 -33.18 8.70 23.60
C LYS A 394 -32.72 7.66 24.62
N ASN A 395 -32.85 6.38 24.28
CA ASN A 395 -32.48 5.30 25.18
C ASN A 395 -30.96 5.24 25.38
N ASN A 396 -30.14 5.57 24.37
CA ASN A 396 -28.70 5.61 24.54
C ASN A 396 -28.24 6.69 25.55
N LEU A 397 -28.97 7.80 25.71
CA LEU A 397 -28.68 8.78 26.75
C LEU A 397 -28.84 8.20 28.18
N GLU A 398 -29.75 7.23 28.34
CA GLU A 398 -30.03 6.56 29.60
C GLU A 398 -29.08 5.38 29.85
N TYR A 399 -28.97 4.46 28.88
CA TYR A 399 -28.24 3.20 29.04
C TYR A 399 -26.75 3.30 28.67
N LYS A 400 -26.36 4.28 27.85
CA LYS A 400 -24.97 4.55 27.42
C LYS A 400 -24.24 3.34 26.83
N GLU A 401 -24.96 2.51 26.08
CA GLU A 401 -24.39 1.29 25.49
C GLU A 401 -23.45 1.61 24.31
N TYR A 402 -23.69 2.71 23.60
CA TYR A 402 -22.89 3.16 22.46
C TYR A 402 -22.34 4.57 22.71
N LYS A 403 -21.16 4.88 22.15
CA LYS A 403 -20.67 6.25 22.09
C LYS A 403 -21.62 7.12 21.26
N ASP A 404 -22.07 8.25 21.83
CA ASP A 404 -23.10 9.11 21.23
C ASP A 404 -22.76 9.55 19.78
N SER A 405 -21.51 9.93 19.51
CA SER A 405 -21.08 10.33 18.17
C SER A 405 -21.18 9.20 17.15
N SER A 406 -20.83 7.98 17.57
CA SER A 406 -20.80 6.79 16.72
C SER A 406 -22.21 6.28 16.44
N LEU A 407 -23.08 6.28 17.46
CA LEU A 407 -24.50 5.98 17.28
C LEU A 407 -25.19 7.01 16.37
N LEU A 408 -24.90 8.30 16.54
CA LEU A 408 -25.45 9.35 15.70
C LEU A 408 -25.02 9.19 14.23
N MET A 409 -23.77 8.77 13.99
CA MET A 409 -23.29 8.44 12.65
C MET A 409 -24.06 7.26 12.04
N ALA A 410 -24.27 6.18 12.79
CA ALA A 410 -25.08 5.04 12.34
C ALA A 410 -26.52 5.46 12.01
N ILE A 411 -27.15 6.30 12.85
CA ILE A 411 -28.49 6.86 12.62
C ILE A 411 -28.53 7.73 11.35
N ASN A 412 -27.53 8.59 11.14
CA ASN A 412 -27.44 9.42 9.93
C ASN A 412 -27.32 8.58 8.66
N ARG A 413 -26.42 7.57 8.67
CA ARG A 413 -26.25 6.63 7.54
C ARG A 413 -27.56 5.92 7.25
N ARG A 414 -28.21 5.37 8.29
CA ARG A 414 -29.47 4.64 8.17
C ARG A 414 -30.57 5.50 7.57
N TRP A 415 -30.83 6.68 8.13
CA TRP A 415 -31.93 7.54 7.65
C TRP A 415 -31.75 7.99 6.20
N ARG A 416 -30.54 8.37 5.82
CA ARG A 416 -30.23 8.81 4.45
C ARG A 416 -30.34 7.66 3.45
N TRP A 417 -29.94 6.46 3.85
CA TRP A 417 -30.06 5.25 3.04
C TRP A 417 -31.53 4.86 2.82
N VAL A 418 -32.37 4.80 3.85
CA VAL A 418 -33.79 4.39 3.69
C VAL A 418 -34.59 5.36 2.81
N LEU A 419 -34.18 6.64 2.74
CA LEU A 419 -34.78 7.61 1.82
C LEU A 419 -34.35 7.45 0.36
N GLY A 420 -33.33 6.62 0.08
CA GLY A 420 -32.75 6.41 -1.25
C GLY A 420 -31.86 7.57 -1.71
N LYS A 421 -31.30 8.33 -0.76
CA LYS A 421 -30.45 9.50 -1.06
C LYS A 421 -28.95 9.15 -1.15
N TYR A 422 -28.55 8.05 -0.51
CA TYR A 422 -27.17 7.56 -0.46
C TYR A 422 -27.17 6.03 -0.54
N SER A 423 -26.07 5.44 -1.02
CA SER A 423 -25.79 4.02 -0.81
C SER A 423 -25.41 3.77 0.66
N TYR A 424 -25.70 2.56 1.17
CA TYR A 424 -25.30 2.18 2.52
C TYR A 424 -23.76 2.17 2.60
N GLY A 425 -23.19 2.78 3.65
CA GLY A 425 -21.74 2.86 3.84
C GLY A 425 -21.02 4.07 3.20
N HIS A 426 -21.72 4.95 2.48
CA HIS A 426 -21.11 6.17 1.93
C HIS A 426 -20.66 7.13 3.05
N ASP A 427 -19.53 7.83 2.82
CA ASP A 427 -19.04 8.86 3.74
C ASP A 427 -20.06 9.99 3.90
N LEU A 428 -20.27 10.39 5.15
CA LEU A 428 -21.17 11.49 5.48
C LEU A 428 -20.41 12.81 5.39
N GLU A 429 -20.80 13.71 4.48
CA GLU A 429 -20.23 15.07 4.41
C GLU A 429 -20.36 15.82 5.75
N LYS A 430 -21.45 15.57 6.47
CA LYS A 430 -21.73 16.11 7.80
C LYS A 430 -22.59 15.13 8.59
N VAL A 431 -22.23 14.91 9.86
CA VAL A 431 -23.08 14.21 10.83
C VAL A 431 -24.00 15.24 11.49
N LEU A 432 -25.31 15.07 11.34
CA LEU A 432 -26.32 15.98 11.89
C LEU A 432 -26.84 15.45 13.22
N THR A 433 -27.26 16.35 14.11
CA THR A 433 -28.08 15.96 15.26
C THR A 433 -29.40 15.36 14.77
N ILE A 434 -30.10 14.61 15.63
CA ILE A 434 -31.34 13.94 15.22
C ILE A 434 -32.41 14.91 14.71
N ASP A 435 -32.61 16.02 15.39
CA ASP A 435 -33.63 16.99 14.98
C ASP A 435 -33.24 17.73 13.70
N GLU A 436 -31.94 18.02 13.51
CA GLU A 436 -31.43 18.56 12.25
C GLU A 436 -31.55 17.55 11.11
N LEU A 437 -31.24 16.27 11.36
CA LEU A 437 -31.31 15.19 10.37
C LEU A 437 -32.71 15.07 9.78
N PHE A 438 -33.73 14.99 10.62
CA PHE A 438 -35.12 14.86 10.16
C PHE A 438 -35.68 16.17 9.58
N LYS A 439 -35.12 17.31 9.96
CA LYS A 439 -35.47 18.61 9.36
C LYS A 439 -34.87 18.79 7.96
N GLU A 440 -33.61 18.39 7.78
CA GLU A 440 -32.88 18.50 6.52
C GLU A 440 -33.31 17.43 5.52
N TYR A 441 -33.62 16.23 6.02
CA TYR A 441 -34.12 15.10 5.24
C TYR A 441 -35.53 14.69 5.72
N PRO A 442 -36.56 15.51 5.46
CA PRO A 442 -37.92 15.20 5.89
C PRO A 442 -38.52 14.03 5.08
N ILE A 443 -39.53 13.38 5.66
CA ILE A 443 -40.36 12.42 4.93
C ILE A 443 -41.17 13.19 3.88
N ASP A 444 -40.65 13.30 2.68
CA ASP A 444 -41.28 14.03 1.59
C ASP A 444 -42.48 13.26 1.03
N ASP A 445 -43.60 13.94 0.75
CA ASP A 445 -44.77 13.34 0.08
C ASP A 445 -44.48 13.01 -1.39
N THR A 446 -43.42 13.59 -1.93
CA THR A 446 -42.94 13.27 -3.25
C THR A 446 -41.96 12.11 -3.14
N LYS A 447 -42.40 10.93 -3.58
CA LYS A 447 -41.55 10.16 -4.51
C LYS A 447 -40.93 11.20 -5.41
N ASN A 448 -39.61 11.25 -5.47
CA ASN A 448 -38.93 11.90 -6.57
C ASN A 448 -39.63 11.36 -7.82
N THR A 449 -40.45 12.18 -8.44
CA THR A 449 -41.06 11.84 -9.70
C THR A 449 -39.88 11.82 -10.66
N ASN A 450 -39.31 10.65 -10.91
CA ASN A 450 -39.35 10.24 -12.29
C ASN A 450 -40.83 10.24 -12.65
N THR A 451 -41.26 11.39 -13.18
CA THR A 451 -42.58 11.74 -13.72
C THR A 451 -43.72 10.85 -13.22
N PHE A 452 -44.67 11.44 -12.46
CA PHE A 452 -46.03 10.90 -12.39
C PHE A 452 -46.54 10.85 -13.84
N SER A 453 -46.32 9.72 -14.48
CA SER A 453 -46.41 9.63 -15.91
C SER A 453 -47.89 9.53 -16.23
N LEU A 454 -48.42 10.56 -16.89
CA LEU A 454 -49.70 10.53 -17.58
C LEU A 454 -49.89 9.19 -18.35
N LYS A 455 -48.78 8.58 -18.79
CA LYS A 455 -48.64 7.26 -19.42
C LYS A 455 -49.13 6.07 -18.59
N GLU A 456 -49.05 6.07 -17.26
CA GLU A 456 -49.54 4.99 -16.37
C GLU A 456 -51.07 5.05 -16.21
N CYS A 457 -51.61 6.27 -16.03
CA CYS A 457 -53.05 6.50 -15.96
C CYS A 457 -53.71 6.29 -17.34
N ILE A 458 -53.06 6.76 -18.41
CA ILE A 458 -53.43 6.48 -19.80
C ILE A 458 -53.29 4.98 -20.10
N LYS A 459 -52.29 4.26 -19.59
CA LYS A 459 -52.18 2.79 -19.75
C LYS A 459 -53.31 2.02 -19.07
N LYS A 460 -53.76 2.45 -17.89
CA LYS A 460 -54.90 1.84 -17.17
C LYS A 460 -56.22 2.07 -17.91
N VAL A 461 -56.44 3.27 -18.46
CA VAL A 461 -57.62 3.61 -19.28
C VAL A 461 -57.57 2.97 -20.67
N LEU A 462 -56.41 2.98 -21.33
CA LEU A 462 -56.21 2.39 -22.66
C LEU A 462 -56.15 0.86 -22.65
N ARG A 463 -55.79 0.20 -21.53
CA ARG A 463 -55.82 -1.28 -21.41
C ARG A 463 -57.21 -1.85 -21.67
N VAL A 464 -58.26 -1.12 -21.31
CA VAL A 464 -59.67 -1.50 -21.52
C VAL A 464 -60.06 -1.39 -23.00
N PHE A 465 -59.45 -0.48 -23.77
CA PHE A 465 -59.75 -0.24 -25.19
C PHE A 465 -58.76 -0.89 -26.18
N TYR A 466 -57.55 -1.27 -25.76
CA TYR A 466 -56.48 -1.76 -26.65
C TYR A 466 -56.41 -3.28 -26.85
N SER A 467 -57.09 -4.07 -26.03
CA SER A 467 -56.97 -5.54 -26.11
C SER A 467 -57.43 -6.13 -27.46
N PRO A 468 -58.52 -5.64 -28.09
CA PRO A 468 -59.00 -6.22 -29.36
C PRO A 468 -58.28 -5.71 -30.63
N PHE A 469 -57.73 -4.49 -30.64
CA PHE A 469 -57.16 -3.88 -31.86
C PHE A 469 -55.64 -4.08 -32.04
N LYS A 470 -54.91 -4.44 -30.97
CA LYS A 470 -53.45 -4.55 -30.97
C LYS A 470 -52.92 -5.84 -31.62
N HIS A 471 -53.73 -6.89 -31.74
CA HIS A 471 -53.29 -8.16 -32.33
C HIS A 471 -53.34 -8.18 -33.86
N GLY A 472 -54.32 -7.52 -34.50
CA GLY A 472 -54.51 -7.60 -35.96
C GLY A 472 -53.54 -6.76 -36.79
N MET A 473 -53.25 -5.53 -36.38
CA MET A 473 -52.45 -4.59 -37.19
C MET A 473 -50.95 -4.74 -36.97
N LYS A 474 -50.55 -5.15 -35.76
CA LYS A 474 -49.15 -5.35 -35.36
C LYS A 474 -48.51 -6.58 -36.02
N TYR A 475 -49.30 -7.57 -36.44
CA TYR A 475 -48.81 -8.77 -37.11
C TYR A 475 -48.49 -8.52 -38.60
N ARG A 476 -49.28 -7.71 -39.32
CA ARG A 476 -49.04 -7.42 -40.75
C ARG A 476 -47.90 -6.44 -41.00
N ILE A 477 -47.81 -5.37 -40.20
CA ILE A 477 -46.77 -4.34 -40.37
C ILE A 477 -45.41 -4.83 -39.84
N ARG A 478 -45.37 -5.63 -38.76
CA ARG A 478 -44.09 -6.21 -38.29
C ARG A 478 -43.52 -7.23 -39.24
N ARG A 479 -44.33 -8.04 -39.95
CA ARG A 479 -43.80 -9.07 -40.86
C ARG A 479 -43.12 -8.47 -42.08
N GLN A 480 -43.62 -7.35 -42.62
CA GLN A 480 -43.02 -6.68 -43.79
C GLN A 480 -41.84 -5.79 -43.43
N ILE A 481 -41.78 -5.25 -42.21
CA ILE A 481 -40.65 -4.46 -41.71
C ILE A 481 -39.52 -5.37 -41.20
N TRP A 482 -39.82 -6.52 -40.57
CA TRP A 482 -38.78 -7.46 -40.11
C TRP A 482 -37.96 -8.07 -41.26
N ASP A 483 -38.59 -8.38 -42.40
CA ASP A 483 -37.89 -8.96 -43.54
C ASP A 483 -36.98 -7.93 -44.25
N LEU A 484 -37.33 -6.63 -44.24
CA LEU A 484 -36.52 -5.58 -44.89
C LEU A 484 -35.42 -5.01 -43.98
N ASP A 485 -35.71 -4.84 -42.69
CA ASP A 485 -34.79 -4.30 -41.69
C ASP A 485 -33.72 -5.33 -41.26
N GLY A 486 -34.06 -6.63 -41.33
CA GLY A 486 -33.09 -7.72 -41.17
C GLY A 486 -32.01 -7.71 -42.26
N HIS A 487 -32.40 -7.64 -43.54
CA HIS A 487 -31.43 -7.67 -44.65
C HIS A 487 -30.52 -6.44 -44.74
N LEU A 488 -31.00 -5.25 -44.32
CA LEU A 488 -30.24 -4.00 -44.33
C LEU A 488 -29.30 -3.85 -43.13
N ASN A 489 -29.71 -4.29 -41.93
CA ASN A 489 -28.82 -4.31 -40.76
C ASN A 489 -27.75 -5.39 -40.86
N ASP A 490 -28.07 -6.55 -41.43
CA ASP A 490 -27.09 -7.62 -41.64
C ASP A 490 -25.99 -7.16 -42.62
N SER A 491 -26.34 -6.50 -43.74
CA SER A 491 -25.35 -5.94 -44.69
C SER A 491 -24.51 -4.79 -44.12
N LYS A 492 -25.11 -3.88 -43.33
CA LYS A 492 -24.39 -2.75 -42.72
C LYS A 492 -23.44 -3.22 -41.61
N ASN A 493 -23.88 -4.17 -40.78
CA ASN A 493 -23.04 -4.76 -39.74
C ASN A 493 -21.94 -5.65 -40.34
N ASP A 494 -22.20 -6.38 -41.43
CA ASP A 494 -21.18 -7.16 -42.14
C ASP A 494 -20.07 -6.27 -42.71
N ILE A 495 -20.40 -5.11 -43.29
CA ILE A 495 -19.41 -4.17 -43.84
C ILE A 495 -18.59 -3.49 -42.74
N LEU A 496 -19.24 -3.05 -41.64
CA LEU A 496 -18.55 -2.44 -40.50
C LEU A 496 -17.68 -3.45 -39.73
N ASN A 497 -18.14 -4.69 -39.61
CA ASN A 497 -17.36 -5.80 -39.05
C ASN A 497 -16.17 -6.12 -39.96
N HIS A 498 -16.34 -6.15 -41.29
CA HIS A 498 -15.23 -6.35 -42.24
C HIS A 498 -14.17 -5.24 -42.19
N MET A 499 -14.56 -3.97 -42.01
CA MET A 499 -13.61 -2.86 -41.89
C MET A 499 -12.81 -2.92 -40.57
N ARG A 500 -13.48 -3.17 -39.44
CA ARG A 500 -12.79 -3.34 -38.15
C ARG A 500 -11.91 -4.58 -38.11
N ASP A 501 -12.34 -5.66 -38.75
CA ASP A 501 -11.58 -6.91 -38.84
C ASP A 501 -10.36 -6.78 -39.78
N SER A 502 -10.39 -5.85 -40.73
CA SER A 502 -9.24 -5.48 -41.56
C SER A 502 -8.25 -4.58 -40.80
N GLU A 503 -8.76 -3.63 -39.99
CA GLU A 503 -7.92 -2.74 -39.17
C GLU A 503 -7.19 -3.48 -38.04
N VAL A 504 -7.87 -4.43 -37.38
CA VAL A 504 -7.28 -5.27 -36.33
C VAL A 504 -6.25 -6.25 -36.92
N ARG A 505 -6.54 -6.87 -38.07
CA ARG A 505 -5.58 -7.75 -38.77
C ARG A 505 -4.34 -6.98 -39.24
N LEU A 506 -4.49 -5.76 -39.73
CA LEU A 506 -3.36 -4.90 -40.12
C LEU A 506 -2.45 -4.56 -38.94
N LYS A 507 -3.02 -4.19 -37.78
CA LYS A 507 -2.24 -3.93 -36.56
C LYS A 507 -1.52 -5.18 -36.03
N GLN A 508 -2.12 -6.36 -36.18
CA GLN A 508 -1.51 -7.64 -35.83
C GLN A 508 -0.39 -8.06 -36.81
N TYR A 509 -0.56 -7.81 -38.11
CA TYR A 509 0.48 -8.05 -39.13
C TYR A 509 1.67 -7.09 -38.98
N THR A 510 1.44 -5.82 -38.64
CA THR A 510 2.52 -4.85 -38.34
C THR A 510 3.37 -5.27 -37.15
N TYR A 511 2.75 -5.87 -36.12
CA TYR A 511 3.46 -6.42 -34.96
C TYR A 511 4.32 -7.66 -35.32
N GLN A 512 3.87 -8.50 -36.26
CA GLN A 512 4.62 -9.69 -36.72
C GLN A 512 5.77 -9.36 -37.71
N VAL A 513 5.66 -8.27 -38.47
CA VAL A 513 6.68 -7.86 -39.46
C VAL A 513 7.85 -7.10 -38.80
N GLN A 514 7.62 -6.42 -37.66
CA GLN A 514 8.68 -5.74 -36.90
C GLN A 514 9.72 -6.70 -36.30
N GLU A 515 9.45 -8.01 -36.17
CA GLU A 515 10.40 -9.02 -35.72
C GLU A 515 11.32 -9.58 -36.83
N SER A 516 11.02 -9.39 -38.12
CA SER A 516 11.67 -10.13 -39.23
C SER A 516 12.55 -9.29 -40.18
N ASN A 517 12.76 -8.00 -39.86
CA ASN A 517 13.78 -7.11 -40.45
C ASN A 517 13.98 -7.19 -41.98
N ASN A 518 12.90 -7.33 -42.76
CA ASN A 518 12.97 -7.48 -44.20
C ASN A 518 12.29 -6.31 -44.93
N VAL A 519 13.10 -5.31 -45.28
CA VAL A 519 12.68 -4.00 -45.81
C VAL A 519 11.98 -4.09 -47.17
N ALA A 520 12.17 -5.18 -47.92
CA ALA A 520 11.53 -5.38 -49.23
C ALA A 520 10.02 -5.64 -49.17
N LEU A 521 9.49 -6.14 -48.03
CA LEU A 521 8.05 -6.42 -47.88
C LEU A 521 7.23 -5.15 -47.59
N LEU A 522 7.87 -4.10 -47.06
CA LEU A 522 7.24 -2.84 -46.71
C LEU A 522 6.80 -2.05 -47.96
N ASP A 523 7.64 -2.01 -49.00
CA ASP A 523 7.32 -1.32 -50.27
C ASP A 523 6.18 -2.01 -51.06
N GLU A 524 6.13 -3.35 -51.03
CA GLU A 524 5.03 -4.11 -51.65
C GLU A 524 3.70 -3.93 -50.91
N MET A 525 3.75 -3.86 -49.57
CA MET A 525 2.59 -3.55 -48.72
C MET A 525 2.07 -2.13 -48.98
N GLU A 526 2.94 -1.13 -49.10
CA GLU A 526 2.56 0.25 -49.36
C GLU A 526 1.89 0.41 -50.75
N SER A 527 2.39 -0.32 -51.75
CA SER A 527 1.77 -0.36 -53.09
C SER A 527 0.40 -1.03 -53.11
N SER A 528 0.19 -2.03 -52.25
CA SER A 528 -1.06 -2.77 -52.12
C SER A 528 -2.10 -1.99 -51.31
N PHE A 529 -1.65 -1.24 -50.29
CA PHE A 529 -2.46 -0.25 -49.56
C PHE A 529 -3.02 0.81 -50.49
N LYS A 530 -2.18 1.35 -51.39
CA LYS A 530 -2.60 2.37 -52.35
C LYS A 530 -3.70 1.88 -53.31
N ARG A 531 -3.62 0.62 -53.76
CA ARG A 531 -4.65 0.00 -54.61
C ARG A 531 -5.95 -0.28 -53.87
N LEU A 532 -5.87 -0.66 -52.60
CA LEU A 532 -7.04 -0.89 -51.75
C LEU A 532 -7.75 0.43 -51.41
N GLU A 533 -7.02 1.51 -51.17
CA GLU A 533 -7.59 2.85 -51.00
C GLU A 533 -8.33 3.32 -52.25
N GLU A 534 -7.77 3.12 -53.45
CA GLU A 534 -8.42 3.46 -54.72
C GLU A 534 -9.71 2.66 -54.96
N GLN A 535 -9.74 1.38 -54.58
CA GLN A 535 -10.93 0.52 -54.69
C GLN A 535 -12.02 0.89 -53.66
N ILE A 536 -11.63 1.30 -52.45
CA ILE A 536 -12.55 1.79 -51.43
C ILE A 536 -13.17 3.12 -51.84
N VAL A 537 -12.42 4.00 -52.51
CA VAL A 537 -12.94 5.26 -53.05
C VAL A 537 -13.97 4.99 -54.16
N TYR A 538 -13.68 4.05 -55.07
CA TYR A 538 -14.62 3.65 -56.13
C TYR A 538 -15.93 3.04 -55.58
N LEU A 539 -15.84 2.20 -54.53
CA LEU A 539 -17.02 1.62 -53.88
C LEU A 539 -17.81 2.64 -53.06
N LYS A 540 -17.16 3.62 -52.44
CA LYS A 540 -17.82 4.77 -51.78
C LYS A 540 -18.61 5.63 -52.76
N ASP A 541 -18.11 5.81 -53.99
CA ASP A 541 -18.79 6.59 -55.04
C ASP A 541 -20.05 5.89 -55.56
N ILE A 542 -19.97 4.57 -55.75
CA ILE A 542 -21.12 3.75 -56.18
C ILE A 542 -22.20 3.70 -55.09
N ILE A 543 -21.81 3.49 -53.82
CA ILE A 543 -22.72 3.51 -52.67
C ILE A 543 -23.30 4.92 -52.48
N GLY A 544 -22.50 5.97 -52.66
CA GLY A 544 -22.95 7.37 -52.61
C GLY A 544 -24.02 7.69 -53.66
N SER A 545 -23.87 7.19 -54.89
CA SER A 545 -24.83 7.42 -55.98
C SER A 545 -26.17 6.67 -55.83
N GLN A 546 -26.16 5.49 -55.18
CA GLN A 546 -27.40 4.75 -54.90
C GLN A 546 -28.07 5.20 -53.61
N SER A 547 -27.31 5.62 -52.59
CA SER A 547 -27.85 6.18 -51.34
C SER A 547 -28.55 7.51 -51.62
N THR A 548 -27.98 8.39 -52.46
CA THR A 548 -28.57 9.69 -52.79
C THR A 548 -29.90 9.60 -53.55
N VAL A 549 -30.08 8.61 -54.42
CA VAL A 549 -31.35 8.42 -55.15
C VAL A 549 -32.46 7.92 -54.20
N ILE A 550 -32.12 7.02 -53.28
CA ILE A 550 -33.06 6.45 -52.30
C ILE A 550 -33.36 7.45 -51.18
N GLU A 551 -32.36 8.21 -50.73
CA GLU A 551 -32.49 9.34 -49.81
C GLU A 551 -33.40 10.41 -50.43
N SER A 552 -33.24 10.83 -51.69
CA SER A 552 -34.10 11.87 -52.29
C SER A 552 -35.59 11.51 -52.35
N MET A 553 -35.92 10.22 -52.53
CA MET A 553 -37.30 9.73 -52.56
C MET A 553 -37.91 9.59 -51.15
N ILE A 554 -37.08 9.24 -50.16
CA ILE A 554 -37.47 9.13 -48.75
C ILE A 554 -37.58 10.52 -48.14
N ASP A 555 -36.61 11.40 -48.40
CA ASP A 555 -36.58 12.80 -48.01
C ASP A 555 -37.76 13.60 -48.58
N GLY A 556 -38.18 13.37 -49.84
CA GLY A 556 -39.36 14.05 -50.39
C GLY A 556 -40.69 13.71 -49.69
N ARG A 557 -40.80 12.49 -49.13
CA ARG A 557 -41.99 12.05 -48.39
C ARG A 557 -41.92 12.35 -46.90
N ILE A 558 -40.71 12.30 -46.33
CA ILE A 558 -40.42 12.71 -44.95
C ILE A 558 -40.55 14.23 -44.83
N TYR A 559 -40.06 15.03 -45.78
CA TYR A 559 -40.15 16.49 -45.80
C TYR A 559 -41.59 17.04 -45.80
N GLU A 560 -42.52 16.45 -46.58
CA GLU A 560 -43.94 16.86 -46.57
C GLU A 560 -44.68 16.44 -45.28
N ALA A 561 -44.28 15.33 -44.65
CA ALA A 561 -44.83 14.88 -43.37
C ALA A 561 -44.27 15.70 -42.19
N GLU A 562 -42.97 15.98 -42.19
CA GLU A 562 -42.28 16.77 -41.18
C GLU A 562 -42.65 18.25 -41.26
N LYS A 563 -42.83 18.85 -42.45
CA LYS A 563 -43.24 20.25 -42.60
C LYS A 563 -44.63 20.53 -41.98
N ASN A 564 -45.59 19.62 -42.15
CA ASN A 564 -46.93 19.73 -41.58
C ASN A 564 -46.95 19.49 -40.06
N LEU A 565 -46.11 18.57 -39.56
CA LEU A 565 -45.99 18.28 -38.13
C LEU A 565 -45.22 19.37 -37.38
N SER A 566 -44.10 19.84 -37.96
CA SER A 566 -43.22 20.88 -37.40
C SER A 566 -43.93 22.22 -37.30
N GLN A 567 -44.65 22.68 -38.34
CA GLN A 567 -45.43 23.93 -38.26
C GLN A 567 -46.50 23.92 -37.14
N THR A 568 -47.05 22.74 -36.82
CA THR A 568 -48.08 22.57 -35.79
C THR A 568 -47.47 22.46 -34.38
N LEU A 569 -46.28 21.86 -34.26
CA LEU A 569 -45.52 21.72 -33.01
C LEU A 569 -44.74 22.99 -32.66
N ASP A 570 -44.07 23.62 -33.62
CA ASP A 570 -43.29 24.85 -33.42
C ASP A 570 -44.16 26.01 -32.93
N SER A 571 -45.39 26.17 -33.42
CA SER A 571 -46.30 27.23 -32.96
C SER A 571 -46.81 27.03 -31.52
N ARG A 572 -46.83 25.77 -31.05
CA ARG A 572 -47.24 25.40 -29.68
C ARG A 572 -46.06 25.42 -28.71
N ILE A 573 -44.88 25.02 -29.16
CA ILE A 573 -43.63 25.02 -28.41
C ILE A 573 -43.14 26.47 -28.24
N TYR A 574 -43.13 27.29 -29.29
CA TYR A 574 -42.72 28.71 -29.20
C TYR A 574 -43.55 29.52 -28.18
N LYS A 575 -44.87 29.28 -28.10
CA LYS A 575 -45.74 29.92 -27.09
C LYS A 575 -45.48 29.43 -25.67
N ALA A 576 -45.04 28.19 -25.49
CA ALA A 576 -44.70 27.63 -24.18
C ALA A 576 -43.30 28.08 -23.72
N GLU A 577 -42.32 28.09 -24.62
CA GLU A 577 -40.94 28.51 -24.35
C GLU A 577 -40.83 29.99 -24.03
N GLN A 578 -41.58 30.88 -24.71
CA GLN A 578 -41.57 32.32 -24.38
C GLN A 578 -42.09 32.61 -22.96
N ILE A 579 -43.09 31.86 -22.49
CA ILE A 579 -43.67 32.00 -21.15
C ILE A 579 -42.72 31.43 -20.08
N ILE A 580 -42.03 30.33 -20.39
CA ILE A 580 -41.12 29.65 -19.47
C ILE A 580 -39.78 30.39 -19.37
N ASN A 581 -39.20 30.84 -20.49
CA ASN A 581 -37.91 31.54 -20.51
C ASN A 581 -37.98 32.90 -19.81
N GLN A 582 -39.06 33.69 -19.99
CA GLN A 582 -39.22 34.95 -19.25
C GLN A 582 -39.33 34.74 -17.71
N ALA A 583 -39.89 33.61 -17.27
CA ALA A 583 -40.01 33.28 -15.85
C ALA A 583 -38.72 32.67 -15.26
N PHE A 584 -37.96 31.93 -16.07
CA PHE A 584 -36.71 31.29 -15.65
C PHE A 584 -35.52 32.23 -15.72
N ASP A 585 -35.34 33.04 -16.77
CA ASP A 585 -34.21 33.96 -16.91
C ASP A 585 -34.18 35.01 -15.78
N SER A 586 -35.35 35.50 -15.38
CA SER A 586 -35.50 36.42 -14.24
C SER A 586 -35.07 35.80 -12.90
N ARG A 587 -35.29 34.49 -12.71
CA ARG A 587 -34.94 33.75 -11.48
C ARG A 587 -33.50 33.26 -11.50
N ILE A 588 -33.02 32.77 -12.64
CA ILE A 588 -31.66 32.29 -12.85
C ILE A 588 -30.68 33.45 -12.76
N TRP A 589 -30.93 34.58 -13.44
CA TRP A 589 -30.04 35.75 -13.36
C TRP A 589 -29.86 36.27 -11.93
N LYS A 590 -30.94 36.26 -11.14
CA LYS A 590 -30.91 36.69 -9.73
C LYS A 590 -30.21 35.68 -8.82
N ALA A 591 -30.29 34.38 -9.15
CA ALA A 591 -29.60 33.31 -8.44
C ALA A 591 -28.11 33.28 -8.79
N GLU A 592 -27.75 33.32 -10.07
CA GLU A 592 -26.37 33.31 -10.57
C GLU A 592 -25.58 34.53 -10.09
N LYS A 593 -26.18 35.73 -10.09
CA LYS A 593 -25.47 36.93 -9.61
C LYS A 593 -25.13 36.85 -8.12
N ASN A 594 -26.03 36.29 -7.31
CA ASN A 594 -25.80 36.08 -5.88
C ASN A 594 -24.83 34.92 -5.62
N LEU A 595 -24.93 33.84 -6.40
CA LEU A 595 -24.05 32.68 -6.30
C LEU A 595 -22.62 33.02 -6.74
N SER A 596 -22.42 33.70 -7.88
CA SER A 596 -21.09 34.09 -8.36
C SER A 596 -20.39 35.03 -7.38
N GLN A 597 -21.08 36.06 -6.87
CA GLN A 597 -20.49 36.96 -5.87
C GLN A 597 -20.10 36.24 -4.56
N THR A 598 -20.86 35.21 -4.17
CA THR A 598 -20.58 34.41 -2.97
C THR A 598 -19.49 33.36 -3.23
N PHE A 599 -19.47 32.76 -4.42
CA PHE A 599 -18.46 31.79 -4.83
C PHE A 599 -17.12 32.46 -5.07
N ASP A 600 -17.04 33.56 -5.81
CA ASP A 600 -15.76 34.25 -6.06
C ASP A 600 -15.09 34.69 -4.76
N SER A 601 -15.88 35.18 -3.79
CA SER A 601 -15.37 35.54 -2.47
C SER A 601 -14.89 34.34 -1.64
N ARG A 602 -15.56 33.17 -1.76
CA ARG A 602 -15.21 31.95 -1.00
C ARG A 602 -14.09 31.16 -1.66
N THR A 603 -14.03 31.15 -2.98
CA THR A 603 -12.99 30.54 -3.79
C THR A 603 -11.70 31.34 -3.62
N TYR A 604 -11.74 32.68 -3.65
CA TYR A 604 -10.55 33.49 -3.40
C TYR A 604 -9.97 33.31 -1.98
N GLU A 605 -10.82 33.28 -0.95
CA GLU A 605 -10.40 32.99 0.43
C GLU A 605 -9.92 31.54 0.60
N SER A 606 -10.58 30.58 -0.06
CA SER A 606 -10.18 29.16 -0.02
C SER A 606 -8.87 28.91 -0.77
N GLU A 607 -8.68 29.47 -1.96
CA GLU A 607 -7.45 29.33 -2.75
C GLU A 607 -6.25 29.97 -2.05
N LYS A 608 -6.44 31.12 -1.41
CA LYS A 608 -5.38 31.77 -0.63
C LYS A 608 -4.97 30.93 0.58
N ASN A 609 -5.94 30.36 1.30
CA ASN A 609 -5.68 29.49 2.45
C ASN A 609 -5.13 28.11 2.02
N LEU A 610 -5.63 27.54 0.94
CA LEU A 610 -5.16 26.26 0.38
C LEU A 610 -3.74 26.42 -0.14
N SER A 611 -3.41 27.44 -0.95
CA SER A 611 -2.05 27.68 -1.44
C SER A 611 -1.06 27.84 -0.28
N GLN A 612 -1.37 28.67 0.74
CA GLN A 612 -0.49 28.83 1.89
C GLN A 612 -0.31 27.54 2.72
N THR A 613 -1.35 26.71 2.80
CA THR A 613 -1.32 25.45 3.55
C THR A 613 -0.67 24.32 2.75
N PHE A 614 -0.89 24.27 1.43
CA PHE A 614 -0.28 23.29 0.52
C PHE A 614 1.20 23.57 0.38
N ASP A 615 1.61 24.81 0.13
CA ASP A 615 3.02 25.18 0.03
C ASP A 615 3.76 24.87 1.33
N SER A 616 3.15 25.15 2.49
CA SER A 616 3.75 24.81 3.79
C SER A 616 3.84 23.30 4.06
N ARG A 617 2.91 22.49 3.52
CA ARG A 617 2.87 21.02 3.73
C ARG A 617 3.72 20.28 2.72
N VAL A 618 3.71 20.70 1.46
CA VAL A 618 4.56 20.18 0.39
C VAL A 618 6.01 20.52 0.70
N TRP A 619 6.32 21.76 1.10
CA TRP A 619 7.68 22.11 1.54
C TRP A 619 8.15 21.27 2.73
N LYS A 620 7.28 21.02 3.73
CA LYS A 620 7.62 20.12 4.87
C LYS A 620 7.77 18.66 4.47
N ALA A 621 6.98 18.17 3.52
CA ALA A 621 7.02 16.78 3.09
C ALA A 621 8.20 16.52 2.15
N GLU A 622 8.48 17.43 1.22
CA GLU A 622 9.64 17.39 0.33
C GLU A 622 10.94 17.55 1.12
N SER A 623 11.06 18.50 2.06
CA SER A 623 12.24 18.56 2.95
C SER A 623 12.43 17.24 3.73
N ASN A 624 11.39 16.70 4.35
CA ASN A 624 11.54 15.48 5.17
C ASN A 624 11.87 14.21 4.37
N ILE A 625 11.45 14.12 3.11
CA ILE A 625 11.68 12.95 2.24
C ILE A 625 13.03 13.08 1.52
N THR A 626 13.33 14.25 0.98
CA THR A 626 14.60 14.52 0.30
C THR A 626 15.78 14.45 1.27
N ASP A 627 15.65 15.01 2.49
CA ASP A 627 16.74 15.02 3.48
C ASP A 627 17.02 13.61 4.06
N LYS A 628 16.04 12.71 4.14
CA LYS A 628 16.24 11.37 4.74
C LYS A 628 16.69 10.28 3.77
N VAL A 629 16.28 10.38 2.50
CA VAL A 629 16.56 9.33 1.50
C VAL A 629 17.82 9.66 0.70
N VAL A 630 18.06 10.94 0.39
CA VAL A 630 19.24 11.35 -0.38
C VAL A 630 20.50 11.32 0.51
N ASP A 631 20.44 11.78 1.76
CA ASP A 631 21.62 11.74 2.64
C ASP A 631 22.03 10.31 3.03
N GLY A 632 21.06 9.44 3.33
CA GLY A 632 21.35 8.05 3.69
C GLY A 632 22.02 7.25 2.57
N PHE A 633 21.55 7.42 1.32
CA PHE A 633 22.15 6.73 0.17
C PHE A 633 23.46 7.37 -0.28
N THR A 634 23.57 8.71 -0.22
CA THR A 634 24.79 9.44 -0.58
C THR A 634 25.91 9.21 0.44
N MET A 635 25.61 9.14 1.73
CA MET A 635 26.60 8.83 2.77
C MET A 635 27.14 7.40 2.65
N VAL A 636 26.29 6.41 2.38
CA VAL A 636 26.73 5.02 2.19
C VAL A 636 27.60 4.88 0.93
N HIS A 637 27.20 5.52 -0.18
CA HIS A 637 27.99 5.48 -1.42
C HIS A 637 29.35 6.18 -1.26
N LYS A 638 29.37 7.38 -0.68
CA LYS A 638 30.62 8.11 -0.39
C LYS A 638 31.51 7.35 0.59
N HIS A 639 30.95 6.75 1.64
CA HIS A 639 31.72 5.97 2.62
C HIS A 639 32.38 4.74 1.98
N ILE A 640 31.71 4.09 1.03
CA ILE A 640 32.27 2.97 0.26
C ILE A 640 33.39 3.49 -0.66
N ASP A 641 33.16 4.56 -1.43
CA ASP A 641 34.15 5.12 -2.36
C ASP A 641 35.43 5.60 -1.65
N PHE A 642 35.32 6.20 -0.47
CA PHE A 642 36.47 6.63 0.33
C PHE A 642 37.21 5.46 0.99
N CYS A 643 36.50 4.47 1.55
CA CYS A 643 37.13 3.25 2.07
C CYS A 643 37.95 2.54 0.98
N TYR A 644 37.46 2.50 -0.26
CA TYR A 644 38.21 1.98 -1.40
C TYR A 644 39.44 2.85 -1.69
N SER A 645 39.29 4.19 -1.77
CA SER A 645 40.40 5.12 -2.03
C SER A 645 41.52 5.01 -0.99
N ASP A 646 41.21 4.97 0.30
CA ASP A 646 42.20 4.88 1.37
C ASP A 646 42.92 3.53 1.38
N ILE A 647 42.20 2.44 1.11
CA ILE A 647 42.81 1.11 0.94
C ILE A 647 43.79 1.12 -0.24
N PHE A 648 43.42 1.75 -1.37
CA PHE A 648 44.32 1.87 -2.51
C PHE A 648 45.53 2.77 -2.21
N VAL A 649 45.37 3.89 -1.49
CA VAL A 649 46.48 4.75 -1.07
C VAL A 649 47.42 4.04 -0.10
N LEU A 650 46.89 3.27 0.84
CA LEU A 650 47.67 2.44 1.77
C LEU A 650 48.46 1.34 1.03
N LEU A 651 47.87 0.74 0.00
CA LEU A 651 48.51 -0.27 -0.84
C LEU A 651 49.54 0.31 -1.82
N ASP A 652 49.29 1.50 -2.38
CA ASP A 652 50.11 2.14 -3.42
C ASP A 652 51.28 2.96 -2.86
N LYS A 653 51.07 3.71 -1.77
CA LYS A 653 52.12 4.59 -1.21
C LYS A 653 53.23 3.84 -0.48
N HIS A 654 53.17 2.51 -0.36
CA HIS A 654 54.04 1.73 0.53
C HIS A 654 54.24 2.48 1.84
N ILE A 655 53.14 2.96 2.49
CA ILE A 655 53.24 3.80 3.68
C ILE A 655 54.17 3.07 4.63
N GLU A 656 55.40 3.58 4.72
CA GLU A 656 56.42 2.95 5.52
C GLU A 656 55.81 2.88 6.89
N ASN A 657 55.75 1.66 7.41
CA ASN A 657 55.24 1.33 8.72
C ASN A 657 56.17 2.04 9.73
N THR A 658 56.01 3.36 9.92
CA THR A 658 56.83 4.20 10.82
C THR A 658 56.79 3.66 12.25
N SER A 659 55.69 2.97 12.54
CA SER A 659 55.33 2.03 13.60
C SER A 659 56.29 0.92 14.02
N GLY A 660 57.43 0.71 13.35
CA GLY A 660 58.45 -0.19 13.92
C GLY A 660 59.15 0.40 15.15
N ALA A 661 59.19 1.72 15.26
CA ALA A 661 60.14 2.40 16.13
C ALA A 661 59.54 2.99 17.42
N ILE A 662 58.26 3.39 17.43
CA ILE A 662 57.62 3.97 18.63
C ILE A 662 56.99 2.87 19.49
N LYS A 663 57.37 2.82 20.77
CA LYS A 663 56.83 1.89 21.77
C LYS A 663 56.25 2.65 22.95
N LEU A 664 55.12 2.17 23.46
CA LEU A 664 54.52 2.66 24.69
C LEU A 664 55.10 1.90 25.89
N GLU A 665 55.61 2.64 26.88
CA GLU A 665 55.92 2.13 28.22
C GLU A 665 54.95 2.72 29.22
N THR A 666 54.16 1.85 29.85
CA THR A 666 53.19 2.21 30.89
C THR A 666 52.94 1.01 31.81
N GLU A 667 52.66 1.26 33.09
CA GLU A 667 52.10 0.26 34.00
C GLU A 667 50.56 0.24 33.95
N TYR A 668 49.96 1.16 33.18
CA TYR A 668 48.52 1.41 33.11
C TYR A 668 48.04 1.36 31.65
N PRO A 669 47.87 0.15 31.07
CA PRO A 669 47.56 -0.03 29.66
C PRO A 669 46.10 0.26 29.29
N VAL A 670 45.19 0.39 30.26
CA VAL A 670 43.76 0.66 30.05
C VAL A 670 43.24 1.50 31.22
N ALA A 671 42.38 2.48 30.94
CA ALA A 671 41.71 3.32 31.93
C ALA A 671 40.46 2.62 32.50
N TYR A 672 40.67 1.54 33.27
CA TYR A 672 39.57 0.70 33.78
C TYR A 672 38.53 1.45 34.64
N GLU A 673 38.93 2.57 35.24
CA GLU A 673 38.07 3.41 36.09
C GLU A 673 37.31 4.49 35.31
N SER A 674 37.58 4.66 34.01
CA SER A 674 36.91 5.67 33.18
C SER A 674 35.48 5.26 32.82
N ASN A 675 34.55 6.22 32.83
CA ASN A 675 33.18 6.02 32.34
C ASN A 675 33.17 5.57 30.86
N ASP A 676 34.16 6.00 30.05
CA ASP A 676 34.30 5.60 28.63
C ASP A 676 34.77 4.16 28.43
N HIS A 677 35.25 3.51 29.50
CA HIS A 677 35.58 2.10 29.51
C HIS A 677 34.44 1.27 30.12
N ILE A 678 33.81 1.75 31.19
CA ILE A 678 32.72 1.07 31.89
C ILE A 678 31.44 1.05 31.04
N VAL A 679 31.12 2.17 30.38
CA VAL A 679 29.99 2.33 29.46
C VAL A 679 30.52 2.95 28.16
N PRO A 680 31.08 2.12 27.25
CA PRO A 680 31.84 2.59 26.08
C PRO A 680 30.94 3.14 24.96
N HIS A 681 30.21 4.23 25.24
CA HIS A 681 29.28 4.86 24.30
C HIS A 681 30.00 5.60 23.18
N GLY A 682 30.86 6.57 23.53
CA GLY A 682 31.71 7.29 22.57
C GLY A 682 32.68 6.33 21.87
N THR A 683 33.38 5.51 22.65
CA THR A 683 34.33 4.49 22.18
C THR A 683 33.78 3.57 21.09
N ILE A 684 32.49 3.19 21.12
CA ILE A 684 31.89 2.29 20.12
C ILE A 684 31.32 3.04 18.91
N ARG A 685 30.97 4.33 19.05
CA ARG A 685 30.23 5.10 18.04
C ARG A 685 31.10 6.07 17.24
N ASP A 686 32.23 6.46 17.79
CA ASP A 686 33.07 7.54 17.28
C ASP A 686 34.14 7.03 16.30
N ASP A 687 34.29 7.68 15.16
CA ASP A 687 35.35 7.39 14.18
C ASP A 687 35.80 8.68 13.49
N THR A 688 36.14 9.66 14.33
CA THR A 688 36.46 11.02 13.88
C THR A 688 37.69 11.04 12.97
N ARG A 689 37.51 11.59 11.77
CA ARG A 689 38.56 11.94 10.81
C ARG A 689 38.36 13.38 10.37
N TYR A 690 39.47 14.09 10.19
CA TYR A 690 39.44 15.51 9.87
C TYR A 690 40.73 15.95 9.15
N PRO A 691 40.86 15.67 7.84
CA PRO A 691 42.04 16.06 7.05
C PRO A 691 42.32 17.56 7.08
N ARG A 692 41.29 18.39 7.28
CA ARG A 692 41.41 19.85 7.41
C ARG A 692 42.19 20.27 8.65
N PHE A 693 42.05 19.56 9.76
CA PHE A 693 42.86 19.81 10.96
C PHE A 693 44.34 19.53 10.68
N ILE A 694 44.63 18.42 9.99
CA ILE A 694 46.01 18.10 9.58
C ILE A 694 46.55 19.20 8.67
N HIS A 695 45.76 19.67 7.70
CA HIS A 695 46.14 20.76 6.84
C HIS A 695 46.36 22.09 7.59
N ALA A 696 45.52 22.42 8.57
CA ALA A 696 45.72 23.60 9.40
C ALA A 696 47.03 23.52 10.19
N CYS A 697 47.38 22.33 10.69
CA CYS A 697 48.68 22.09 11.32
C CYS A 697 49.85 22.27 10.33
N GLU A 698 49.74 21.76 9.11
CA GLU A 698 50.74 22.00 8.04
C GLU A 698 50.90 23.50 7.75
N MET A 699 49.80 24.25 7.71
CA MET A 699 49.85 25.70 7.47
C MET A 699 50.45 26.47 8.65
N TYR A 700 50.20 26.03 9.88
CA TYR A 700 50.84 26.60 11.06
C TYR A 700 52.34 26.30 11.08
N PHE A 701 52.73 25.06 10.77
CA PHE A 701 54.12 24.60 10.69
C PHE A 701 54.64 24.56 9.25
N LYS A 702 54.35 25.60 8.46
CA LYS A 702 54.66 25.67 7.02
C LYS A 702 56.13 25.44 6.63
N ASP A 703 57.05 25.64 7.59
CA ASP A 703 58.49 25.50 7.39
C ASP A 703 59.00 24.07 7.69
N MET A 704 58.10 23.12 7.99
CA MET A 704 58.41 21.72 8.26
C MET A 704 57.79 20.79 7.22
N ASP A 705 58.62 19.92 6.63
CA ASP A 705 58.16 18.95 5.62
C ASP A 705 57.36 17.78 6.23
N LYS A 706 57.64 17.43 7.49
CA LYS A 706 57.01 16.30 8.19
C LYS A 706 56.78 16.61 9.66
N LEU A 707 55.53 16.45 10.10
CA LEU A 707 55.11 16.62 11.48
C LEU A 707 55.01 15.28 12.21
N ALA A 708 55.16 15.33 13.53
CA ALA A 708 54.86 14.23 14.43
C ALA A 708 53.62 14.53 15.28
N PHE A 709 52.58 13.68 15.16
CA PHE A 709 51.31 13.77 15.86
C PHE A 709 51.18 12.72 16.96
N ALA A 710 50.55 13.08 18.08
CA ALA A 710 49.98 12.13 19.02
C ALA A 710 48.52 12.51 19.34
N ASP A 711 47.59 11.60 19.13
CA ASP A 711 46.16 11.83 19.40
C ASP A 711 45.74 11.10 20.68
N LEU A 712 45.18 11.82 21.65
CA LEU A 712 44.75 11.31 22.95
C LEU A 712 43.23 11.16 22.96
N GLY A 713 42.72 10.03 23.47
CA GLY A 713 41.30 9.70 23.36
C GLY A 713 40.89 9.46 21.90
N CYS A 714 41.78 8.85 21.13
CA CYS A 714 41.69 8.78 19.67
C CYS A 714 40.56 7.89 19.13
N SER A 715 39.62 7.44 19.98
CA SER A 715 38.45 6.60 19.71
C SER A 715 38.37 6.06 18.28
N SER A 716 38.93 4.85 18.10
CA SER A 716 38.97 4.11 16.84
C SER A 716 39.95 4.55 15.75
N GLY A 717 40.68 5.67 15.92
CA GLY A 717 41.98 5.96 15.30
C GLY A 717 42.00 6.85 14.05
N GLY A 718 40.92 7.57 13.74
CA GLY A 718 40.76 8.29 12.48
C GLY A 718 41.76 9.44 12.23
N ILE A 719 41.97 10.34 13.19
CA ILE A 719 42.92 11.47 13.05
C ILE A 719 44.35 10.97 12.80
N VAL A 720 44.71 9.84 13.42
CA VAL A 720 46.01 9.18 13.21
C VAL A 720 46.13 8.69 11.77
N LEU A 721 45.07 8.10 11.20
CA LEU A 721 45.05 7.71 9.79
C LEU A 721 45.27 8.93 8.87
N ASP A 722 44.57 10.04 9.10
CA ASP A 722 44.68 11.22 8.24
C ASP A 722 46.11 11.79 8.20
N ALA A 723 46.78 11.87 9.35
CA ALA A 723 48.18 12.27 9.40
C ALA A 723 49.08 11.29 8.63
N LEU A 724 48.87 9.98 8.76
CA LEU A 724 49.65 8.96 8.05
C LEU A 724 49.44 9.03 6.53
N LEU A 725 48.19 9.20 6.06
CA LEU A 725 47.86 9.32 4.64
C LEU A 725 48.52 10.55 3.98
N ARG A 726 48.75 11.60 4.76
CA ARG A 726 49.48 12.82 4.35
C ARG A 726 51.00 12.72 4.54
N GLY A 727 51.52 11.57 4.96
CA GLY A 727 52.95 11.28 5.02
C GLY A 727 53.64 11.68 6.33
N HIS A 728 52.87 12.08 7.34
CA HIS A 728 53.37 12.43 8.67
C HIS A 728 53.64 11.21 9.56
N GLU A 729 54.28 11.43 10.71
CA GLU A 729 54.40 10.41 11.76
C GLU A 729 53.27 10.62 12.76
N ALA A 730 52.50 9.58 13.10
CA ALA A 730 51.38 9.72 14.01
C ALA A 730 51.19 8.47 14.89
N VAL A 731 50.76 8.69 16.14
CA VAL A 731 50.31 7.63 17.06
C VAL A 731 49.04 8.04 17.79
N GLY A 732 48.23 7.07 18.21
CA GLY A 732 47.01 7.28 18.99
C GLY A 732 47.03 6.54 20.32
N LEU A 733 46.47 7.15 21.36
CA LEU A 733 46.27 6.56 22.68
C LEU A 733 44.77 6.53 23.02
N GLU A 734 44.23 5.33 23.20
CA GLU A 734 42.82 5.12 23.58
C GLU A 734 42.74 4.63 25.03
N GLY A 735 41.82 5.21 25.82
CA GLY A 735 41.64 4.82 27.22
C GLY A 735 41.00 3.44 27.38
N SER A 736 40.14 3.05 26.44
CA SER A 736 39.45 1.75 26.43
C SER A 736 40.16 0.76 25.50
N ASP A 737 40.03 -0.53 25.79
CA ASP A 737 40.51 -1.62 24.92
C ASP A 737 39.41 -2.20 24.01
N GLU A 738 38.23 -1.58 23.98
CA GLU A 738 37.06 -2.07 23.22
C GLU A 738 37.31 -2.07 21.71
N SER A 739 37.82 -0.95 21.16
CA SER A 739 38.12 -0.84 19.72
C SER A 739 39.21 -1.82 19.28
N PHE A 740 40.19 -2.06 20.16
CA PHE A 740 41.25 -3.06 19.95
C PHE A 740 40.68 -4.49 19.97
N LYS A 741 39.88 -4.85 20.99
CA LYS A 741 39.26 -6.19 21.11
C LYS A 741 38.33 -6.49 19.94
N GLN A 742 37.53 -5.51 19.52
CA GLN A 742 36.58 -5.67 18.41
C GLN A 742 37.22 -5.54 17.03
N GLN A 743 38.49 -5.10 16.95
CA GLN A 743 39.17 -4.79 15.67
C GLN A 743 38.35 -3.79 14.82
N ARG A 744 37.78 -2.76 15.47
CA ARG A 744 36.88 -1.78 14.85
C ARG A 744 37.66 -0.68 14.12
N SER A 745 37.10 -0.18 13.02
CA SER A 745 37.62 0.97 12.26
C SER A 745 39.13 0.88 12.00
N HIS A 746 39.91 1.89 12.41
CA HIS A 746 41.31 2.01 12.05
C HIS A 746 42.23 1.09 12.86
N TRP A 747 41.75 0.47 13.95
CA TRP A 747 42.51 -0.56 14.67
C TRP A 747 42.82 -1.79 13.83
N ARG A 748 42.02 -2.07 12.80
CA ARG A 748 42.31 -3.14 11.82
C ARG A 748 43.32 -2.71 10.75
N VAL A 749 43.40 -1.41 10.48
CA VAL A 749 44.14 -0.84 9.35
C VAL A 749 45.55 -0.40 9.76
N ILE A 750 45.67 0.27 10.91
CA ILE A 750 46.93 0.81 11.46
C ILE A 750 47.19 0.32 12.91
N PRO A 751 47.10 -1.00 13.20
CA PRO A 751 47.17 -1.55 14.56
C PRO A 751 48.48 -1.25 15.31
N LYS A 752 49.54 -0.85 14.61
CA LYS A 752 50.85 -0.56 15.20
C LYS A 752 51.05 0.92 15.55
N ASN A 753 50.13 1.79 15.15
CA ASN A 753 50.15 3.22 15.47
C ASN A 753 49.22 3.55 16.64
N LEU A 754 48.34 2.62 17.03
CA LEU A 754 47.35 2.80 18.06
C LEU A 754 47.72 1.96 19.28
N PHE A 755 47.64 2.55 20.46
CA PHE A 755 47.94 1.90 21.73
C PHE A 755 46.81 2.16 22.72
N THR A 756 46.53 1.19 23.57
CA THR A 756 45.66 1.42 24.74
C THR A 756 46.53 1.97 25.87
N CYS A 757 46.07 3.03 26.54
CA CYS A 757 46.78 3.62 27.67
C CYS A 757 45.85 4.47 28.51
N ASP A 758 45.97 4.37 29.84
CA ASP A 758 45.44 5.40 30.72
C ASP A 758 46.36 6.62 30.69
N VAL A 759 46.00 7.65 29.92
CA VAL A 759 46.80 8.86 29.75
C VAL A 759 46.82 9.75 31.00
N THR A 760 45.95 9.47 31.98
CA THR A 760 45.94 10.16 33.28
C THR A 760 46.99 9.60 34.26
N LYS A 761 47.66 8.51 33.90
CA LYS A 761 48.76 7.92 34.67
C LYS A 761 50.10 8.11 33.96
N PRO A 762 51.24 7.91 34.65
CA PRO A 762 52.54 8.05 34.01
C PRO A 762 52.71 7.07 32.84
N PHE A 763 53.00 7.60 31.65
CA PHE A 763 53.38 6.81 30.47
C PHE A 763 54.55 7.47 29.73
N THR A 764 55.25 6.71 28.89
CA THR A 764 56.29 7.26 28.01
C THR A 764 56.21 6.60 26.64
N LEU A 765 56.03 7.41 25.60
CA LEU A 765 56.24 6.98 24.21
C LEU A 765 57.73 7.09 23.88
N LYS A 766 58.35 6.01 23.42
CA LYS A 766 59.78 5.97 23.09
C LYS A 766 60.02 5.62 21.64
N LYS A 767 60.96 6.32 21.00
CA LYS A 767 61.54 5.95 19.71
C LYS A 767 63.03 5.71 19.90
N ASP A 768 63.54 4.56 19.46
CA ASP A 768 64.96 4.18 19.60
C ASP A 768 65.48 4.25 21.05
N GLY A 769 64.63 3.94 22.03
CA GLY A 769 64.96 3.94 23.47
C GLY A 769 64.91 5.31 24.14
N ILE A 770 64.66 6.40 23.40
CA ILE A 770 64.57 7.78 23.90
C ILE A 770 63.10 8.22 23.89
N ARG A 771 62.69 9.06 24.85
CA ARG A 771 61.34 9.66 24.87
C ARG A 771 61.11 10.42 23.56
N LYS A 772 60.01 10.07 22.88
CA LYS A 772 59.56 10.74 21.66
C LYS A 772 58.81 12.02 22.03
N GLU A 773 59.21 13.12 21.41
CA GLU A 773 58.47 14.37 21.43
C GLU A 773 57.73 14.60 20.10
N PHE A 774 56.55 15.21 20.19
CA PHE A 774 55.60 15.46 19.11
C PHE A 774 55.48 16.95 18.84
N ASP A 775 55.20 17.30 17.58
CA ASP A 775 54.96 18.67 17.14
C ASP A 775 53.52 19.10 17.46
N VAL A 776 52.60 18.13 17.37
CA VAL A 776 51.18 18.30 17.67
C VAL A 776 50.70 17.19 18.59
N ILE A 777 50.02 17.56 19.68
CA ILE A 777 49.21 16.63 20.46
C ILE A 777 47.75 17.06 20.37
N SER A 778 46.85 16.15 20.00
CA SER A 778 45.41 16.43 19.91
C SER A 778 44.60 15.66 20.95
N ALA A 779 43.45 16.22 21.34
CA ALA A 779 42.43 15.53 22.14
C ALA A 779 41.04 16.11 21.83
N TRP A 780 40.10 15.29 21.37
CA TRP A 780 38.80 15.75 20.88
C TRP A 780 37.68 15.24 21.78
N GLU A 781 37.00 16.14 22.50
CA GLU A 781 35.94 15.81 23.46
C GLU A 781 36.36 14.68 24.40
N MET A 782 37.53 14.87 25.02
CA MET A 782 38.17 13.91 25.89
C MET A 782 38.49 14.51 27.26
N MET A 783 38.78 15.81 27.32
CA MET A 783 39.28 16.48 28.52
C MET A 783 38.21 16.62 29.61
N GLU A 784 36.95 16.80 29.20
CA GLU A 784 35.75 16.85 30.03
C GLU A 784 35.38 15.49 30.66
N HIS A 785 35.89 14.39 30.09
CA HIS A 785 35.77 13.03 30.64
C HIS A 785 36.80 12.77 31.75
N ILE A 786 37.82 13.63 31.89
CA ILE A 786 38.91 13.45 32.86
C ILE A 786 38.56 14.14 34.17
N ARG A 787 38.53 13.37 35.27
CA ARG A 787 38.34 13.89 36.63
C ARG A 787 39.35 15.00 36.94
N GLU A 788 38.92 16.07 37.59
CA GLU A 788 39.79 17.21 37.93
C GLU A 788 41.04 16.78 38.72
N SER A 789 40.94 15.76 39.59
CA SER A 789 42.06 15.22 40.36
C SER A 789 43.15 14.55 39.52
N ASP A 790 42.82 14.08 38.32
CA ASP A 790 43.70 13.36 37.42
C ASP A 790 44.33 14.29 36.34
N LEU A 791 43.79 15.51 36.20
CA LEU A 791 44.18 16.47 35.16
C LEU A 791 45.64 16.94 35.28
N ASP A 792 46.14 17.10 36.51
CA ASP A 792 47.51 17.55 36.78
C ASP A 792 48.57 16.60 36.20
N ILE A 793 48.27 15.29 36.18
CA ILE A 793 49.15 14.27 35.61
C ILE A 793 49.05 14.29 34.10
N LEU A 794 47.83 14.39 33.55
CA LEU A 794 47.60 14.50 32.11
C LEU A 794 48.33 15.70 31.49
N LEU A 795 48.21 16.89 32.08
CA LEU A 795 48.90 18.10 31.59
C LEU A 795 50.43 17.97 31.66
N LYS A 796 50.97 17.31 32.69
CA LYS A 796 52.40 16.96 32.74
C LYS A 796 52.79 15.98 31.64
N ASN A 797 51.97 14.97 31.38
CA ASN A 797 52.20 14.01 30.30
C ASN A 797 52.20 14.70 28.93
N ILE A 798 51.22 15.55 28.65
CA ILE A 798 51.14 16.37 27.42
C ILE A 798 52.41 17.22 27.30
N ARG A 799 52.76 17.97 28.35
CA ARG A 799 53.96 18.84 28.34
C ARG A 799 55.24 18.04 28.08
N ASN A 800 55.38 16.85 28.67
CA ASN A 800 56.58 16.03 28.55
C ASN A 800 56.74 15.41 27.16
N HIS A 801 55.64 15.19 26.43
CA HIS A 801 55.66 14.61 25.10
C HIS A 801 55.54 15.65 23.99
N LEU A 802 55.29 16.92 24.29
CA LEU A 802 55.26 17.98 23.29
C LEU A 802 56.65 18.62 23.14
N LYS A 803 57.10 18.89 21.91
CA LYS A 803 58.35 19.63 21.68
C LYS A 803 58.22 21.08 22.15
N ILE A 804 59.35 21.71 22.47
CA ILE A 804 59.37 23.18 22.68
C ILE A 804 58.90 23.86 21.38
N GLY A 805 57.89 24.73 21.48
CA GLY A 805 57.25 25.35 20.33
C GLY A 805 56.15 24.53 19.66
N GLY A 806 55.98 23.26 20.04
CA GLY A 806 54.85 22.43 19.61
C GLY A 806 53.53 22.86 20.25
N ILE A 807 52.42 22.35 19.73
CA ILE A 807 51.06 22.74 20.13
C ILE A 807 50.22 21.56 20.62
N PHE A 808 49.44 21.80 21.67
CA PHE A 808 48.28 21.00 22.03
C PHE A 808 47.04 21.61 21.40
N VAL A 809 46.15 20.79 20.83
CA VAL A 809 44.88 21.22 20.23
C VAL A 809 43.77 20.33 20.74
N GLY A 810 42.69 20.90 21.25
CA GLY A 810 41.55 20.08 21.63
C GLY A 810 40.23 20.82 21.72
N SER A 811 39.14 20.05 21.65
CA SER A 811 37.77 20.47 21.93
C SER A 811 37.33 19.97 23.29
N ILE A 812 36.52 20.77 23.99
CA ILE A 812 36.00 20.44 25.31
C ILE A 812 34.51 20.79 25.34
N ALA A 813 33.67 19.79 25.60
CA ALA A 813 32.26 20.02 25.88
C ALA A 813 32.05 20.53 27.32
N ASN A 814 31.12 21.48 27.46
CA ASN A 814 30.77 22.13 28.72
C ASN A 814 29.25 22.06 28.98
N TRP A 815 28.70 20.85 28.95
CA TRP A 815 27.31 20.52 29.25
C TRP A 815 27.22 19.09 29.82
N ASP A 816 26.18 18.75 30.58
CA ASP A 816 26.03 17.40 31.15
C ASP A 816 25.63 16.36 30.09
N ASP A 817 26.43 15.31 29.92
CA ASP A 817 26.11 14.18 29.03
C ASP A 817 25.75 12.94 29.86
N ILE A 818 24.45 12.75 30.09
CA ILE A 818 23.91 11.72 30.98
C ILE A 818 23.22 10.63 30.17
N ASP A 819 23.68 9.39 30.34
CA ASP A 819 23.00 8.22 29.77
C ASP A 819 21.62 8.04 30.41
N GLU A 820 20.55 8.13 29.62
CA GLU A 820 19.17 8.00 30.11
C GLU A 820 18.85 6.64 30.75
N LYS A 821 19.65 5.59 30.46
CA LYS A 821 19.39 4.22 30.93
C LYS A 821 20.20 3.85 32.17
N THR A 822 21.46 4.27 32.25
CA THR A 822 22.40 3.93 33.31
C THR A 822 22.61 5.07 34.31
N GLY A 823 22.23 6.30 33.95
CA GLY A 823 22.39 7.50 34.76
C GLY A 823 23.84 7.98 34.89
N VAL A 824 24.77 7.39 34.14
CA VAL A 824 26.19 7.78 34.13
C VAL A 824 26.34 9.10 33.38
N ASN A 825 27.02 10.07 33.99
CA ASN A 825 27.44 11.30 33.32
C ASN A 825 28.88 11.14 32.80
N TRP A 826 29.08 11.22 31.48
CA TRP A 826 30.42 11.13 30.89
C TRP A 826 31.23 12.42 31.09
N HIS A 827 30.58 13.58 31.07
CA HIS A 827 31.23 14.86 31.27
C HIS A 827 31.35 15.19 32.77
N VAL A 828 32.42 14.70 33.38
CA VAL A 828 32.68 14.83 34.83
C VAL A 828 33.43 16.11 35.21
N ASN A 829 33.95 16.86 34.22
CA ASN A 829 34.82 18.01 34.45
C ASN A 829 34.39 19.24 33.62
N LEU A 830 33.27 19.83 34.03
CA LEU A 830 32.62 20.97 33.38
C LEU A 830 33.14 22.31 33.92
N HIS A 831 33.98 22.99 33.14
CA HIS A 831 34.49 24.32 33.48
C HIS A 831 34.53 25.23 32.23
N PRO A 832 34.35 26.54 32.39
CA PRO A 832 34.40 27.49 31.29
C PRO A 832 35.82 27.61 30.70
N TYR A 833 35.90 28.13 29.46
CA TYR A 833 37.16 28.31 28.73
C TYR A 833 38.25 29.01 29.54
N GLU A 834 37.91 30.05 30.31
CA GLU A 834 38.87 30.82 31.10
C GLU A 834 39.57 29.96 32.16
N TRP A 835 38.84 29.00 32.76
CA TRP A 835 39.42 28.09 33.74
C TRP A 835 40.45 27.16 33.10
N TRP A 836 40.10 26.58 31.94
CA TRP A 836 41.01 25.72 31.18
C TRP A 836 42.24 26.50 30.70
N SER A 837 42.03 27.71 30.18
CA SER A 837 43.10 28.62 29.77
C SER A 837 44.10 28.87 30.90
N GLU A 838 43.62 29.19 32.10
CA GLU A 838 44.49 29.39 33.26
C GLU A 838 45.19 28.11 33.71
N LYS A 839 44.50 26.96 33.70
CA LYS A 839 45.13 25.66 34.01
C LYS A 839 46.29 25.36 33.06
N PHE A 840 46.12 25.48 31.75
CA PHE A 840 47.21 25.27 30.80
C PHE A 840 48.36 26.25 31.02
N LYS A 841 48.10 27.53 31.33
CA LYS A 841 49.17 28.50 31.66
C LYS A 841 50.00 28.11 32.88
N VAL A 842 49.37 27.59 33.94
CA VAL A 842 50.09 27.11 35.15
C VAL A 842 51.08 25.99 34.79
N TYR A 843 50.78 25.18 33.78
CA TYR A 843 51.67 24.13 33.27
C TYR A 843 52.61 24.62 32.16
N GLY A 844 52.81 25.93 32.02
CA GLY A 844 53.79 26.55 31.14
C GLY A 844 53.41 26.50 29.66
N PHE A 845 52.13 26.59 29.36
CA PHE A 845 51.63 26.76 27.99
C PHE A 845 51.21 28.21 27.72
N GLU A 846 51.45 28.67 26.50
CA GLU A 846 50.92 29.91 25.96
C GLU A 846 49.64 29.60 25.17
N ILE A 847 48.52 30.24 25.49
CA ILE A 847 47.25 30.03 24.79
C ILE A 847 47.24 30.85 23.50
N ILE A 848 47.03 30.16 22.39
CA ILE A 848 47.07 30.72 21.03
C ILE A 848 45.88 30.25 20.18
N THR A 849 44.74 29.98 20.83
CA THR A 849 43.50 29.46 20.20
C THR A 849 43.09 30.28 18.97
N GLU A 850 43.28 31.61 19.01
CA GLU A 850 42.95 32.53 17.92
C GLU A 850 43.78 32.34 16.64
N LYS A 851 44.86 31.53 16.68
CA LYS A 851 45.67 31.18 15.50
C LYS A 851 45.00 30.15 14.60
N PHE A 852 43.95 29.49 15.09
CA PHE A 852 43.19 28.51 14.35
C PHE A 852 41.74 28.95 14.24
N SER A 853 41.09 28.61 13.13
CA SER A 853 39.67 28.81 12.97
C SER A 853 38.91 27.72 13.74
N PRO A 854 37.70 27.99 14.27
CA PRO A 854 36.78 26.93 14.69
C PRO A 854 36.52 25.90 13.58
N TYR A 855 36.68 26.30 12.31
CA TYR A 855 36.55 25.42 11.14
C TYR A 855 37.77 24.52 10.91
N ASP A 856 38.86 24.72 11.64
CA ASP A 856 40.05 23.86 11.57
C ASP A 856 39.99 22.73 12.60
N MET A 857 38.89 22.64 13.36
CA MET A 857 38.72 21.75 14.50
C MET A 857 37.75 20.61 14.20
N ALA A 858 38.03 19.43 14.75
CA ALA A 858 37.35 18.20 14.35
C ALA A 858 35.95 17.98 14.98
N ARG A 859 35.58 18.65 16.10
CA ARG A 859 34.34 18.36 16.85
C ARG A 859 33.67 19.55 17.53
N GLY A 860 32.33 19.57 17.55
CA GLY A 860 31.50 20.51 18.33
C GLY A 860 30.10 19.96 18.71
N THR A 861 29.15 20.81 19.11
CA THR A 861 27.83 20.51 19.74
C THR A 861 26.94 19.44 19.07
N TYR A 862 27.21 19.10 17.81
CA TYR A 862 26.57 18.01 17.10
C TYR A 862 27.67 17.15 16.50
N ASN A 863 27.60 15.85 16.74
CA ASN A 863 28.59 14.88 16.30
C ASN A 863 28.03 14.12 15.07
N PRO A 864 28.16 14.64 13.83
CA PRO A 864 27.70 13.91 12.66
C PRO A 864 28.65 12.74 12.41
N PRO A 865 28.13 11.53 12.14
CA PRO A 865 28.97 10.46 11.64
C PRO A 865 29.51 10.93 10.27
N HIS A 866 30.81 11.15 10.17
CA HIS A 866 31.54 11.50 8.94
C HIS A 866 31.58 13.00 8.56
N CYS A 867 32.29 13.81 9.34
CA CYS A 867 32.55 15.23 9.05
C CYS A 867 33.66 15.41 8.00
N TYR A 868 33.36 15.19 6.71
CA TYR A 868 34.37 15.36 5.63
C TYR A 868 34.14 16.53 4.68
N GLU A 869 32.95 17.16 4.63
CA GLU A 869 32.67 18.13 3.56
C GLU A 869 32.02 19.46 3.99
N LEU A 870 31.58 19.63 5.25
CA LEU A 870 31.04 20.90 5.72
C LEU A 870 31.59 21.28 7.10
N PRO A 871 31.86 22.58 7.34
CA PRO A 871 32.00 23.11 8.69
C PRO A 871 30.91 22.61 9.64
N ALA A 872 31.20 22.46 10.94
CA ALA A 872 30.15 22.31 11.93
C ALA A 872 29.22 23.53 11.86
N GLU A 873 28.05 23.39 11.22
CA GLU A 873 27.01 24.44 11.15
C GLU A 873 26.36 24.70 12.52
N SER A 874 26.73 23.92 13.53
CA SER A 874 26.18 23.88 14.88
C SER A 874 27.23 24.10 15.99
N TYR A 875 28.30 24.86 15.73
CA TYR A 875 29.18 25.32 16.82
C TYR A 875 28.40 26.26 17.74
N ASP A 876 28.13 25.79 18.97
CA ASP A 876 27.47 26.57 20.00
C ASP A 876 28.52 26.92 21.05
N PRO A 877 29.13 28.12 20.99
CA PRO A 877 30.20 28.52 21.91
C PRO A 877 29.76 28.57 23.39
N LYS A 878 28.47 28.34 23.68
CA LYS A 878 27.96 28.19 25.05
C LYS A 878 28.03 26.75 25.57
N LYS A 879 28.14 25.76 24.69
CA LYS A 879 28.17 24.34 25.00
C LYS A 879 29.52 23.70 24.72
N ASP A 880 30.29 24.20 23.77
CA ASP A 880 31.62 23.71 23.45
C ASP A 880 32.62 24.87 23.27
N PHE A 881 33.91 24.55 23.39
CA PHE A 881 34.97 25.46 23.00
C PHE A 881 36.24 24.69 22.65
N TYR A 882 37.13 25.38 21.94
CA TYR A 882 38.44 24.85 21.56
C TYR A 882 39.55 25.52 22.34
N ILE A 883 40.63 24.78 22.56
CA ILE A 883 41.85 25.32 23.16
C ILE A 883 43.06 24.92 22.32
N VAL A 884 43.89 25.91 21.97
CA VAL A 884 45.21 25.68 21.40
C VAL A 884 46.26 26.23 22.35
N ALA A 885 47.14 25.35 22.80
CA ALA A 885 48.12 25.65 23.83
C ALA A 885 49.53 25.31 23.35
N LYS A 886 50.38 26.33 23.18
CA LYS A 886 51.77 26.18 22.73
C LYS A 886 52.70 25.97 23.92
N LYS A 887 53.58 24.96 23.85
CA LYS A 887 54.60 24.78 24.89
C LYS A 887 55.69 25.83 24.74
N VAL A 888 55.82 26.68 25.77
CA VAL A 888 56.92 27.64 25.89
C VAL A 888 58.07 27.08 26.71
N GLN A 889 59.28 27.59 26.42
CA GLN A 889 60.46 27.28 27.22
C GLN A 889 60.26 27.90 28.62
N SER A 890 60.34 27.06 29.64
CA SER A 890 60.15 27.46 31.05
C SER A 890 61.21 28.44 31.50
#